data_AF-A0A3D1DK34-F1
#
_entry.id   AF-A0A3D1DK34-F1
#
_cell.length_a   1.000
_cell.length_b   1.000
_cell.length_c   1.000
_cell.angle_alpha   90.00
_cell.angle_beta   90.00
_cell.angle_gamma   90.00
#
_symmetry.space_group_name_H-M   'P 1'
#
loop_
_entity.id
_entity.type
_entity.pdbx_description
1 polymer ?
#
loop_
_entity_poly.entity_id
_entity_poly.type
_entity_poly.pdbx_seq_one_letter_code
_entity_poly.pdbx_strand_id
1 'polypeptide(L)'
;MRAYLAVIKDSFREAFSSKILWVLIMMIALFLVLLSGLSVAPAERTGLDFPDVFDWPELATRLRDAEADSPVGKLRGRFPSDLQADLRGFKLDGENRRVFRDLRRQLNEQLDADDFATAVVVPEDNLSDEARELVGRGENIDPKTRQRLNRLVLEAALPNDIRPSPGEVMTPTYIGFEIFDDLTLDQEQLTQVINTALQVFIFFFVSVMGTLIAIVVTAPIVPRMFEPGAIDLLLSKPVSRSLLFLSKFFGGCAFTIVNAAFLIGGMWLIIGIRFDVWSNGLLLSLPVYLFLFVLYYSVSAATGVVFRGPIISVVMVGLFWFVCFVVGTAKDTAEQFEINGSRIHTIVPVDDALLASNSAGDLQIWSTESGTWERVFDPGPNQLGGVAAMAIRAQQGFPFLGPIYDKRKQRIIAITKPTPVFMPGGGPSRMFIGRPDDNWSRRGGAMLRMSPRSIFLSPDGEILAAGPAGLQRFTGDAETPQRPFRVFGLDLGSRSDAGRFVEATPDEMPRWKSPFTATIDQDRGHVVIYSDGTLSLLTPEKNDEQVIYTPGANRDLDTDEAALMAVAGNTLLVALSNGDYRLLDATTLEPKTTLEGPEKPRWAAGSPDGRFLAVLSHTSSAWIFDVSNGEPVSNGAISGDIHAMAFTDSSSLLVGDLFMRATEYKLPDFSVEASYDPPLSTLQNVYRYALLPIYTVFPKPGELNNVITRLFQEDSTVAMSGNNDDLQADQVEIDIQTPLVSNAIFLVIVLALTCLYVSRKDF
;
A
#
# COMPACT_ATOMS: atom_id res chain seq x y z
N MET A 1 48.97 9.41 16.80
CA MET A 1 47.63 10.06 16.81
C MET A 1 47.67 11.58 16.63
N ARG A 2 48.48 12.37 17.37
CA ARG A 2 48.52 13.85 17.24
C ARG A 2 48.82 14.35 15.81
N ALA A 3 49.79 13.75 15.12
CA ALA A 3 50.11 14.12 13.72
C ALA A 3 48.95 13.85 12.75
N TYR A 4 48.17 12.78 12.99
CA TYR A 4 47.03 12.41 12.15
C TYR A 4 45.81 13.30 12.38
N LEU A 5 45.53 13.65 13.64
CA LEU A 5 44.51 14.64 13.97
C LEU A 5 44.84 16.02 13.39
N ALA A 6 46.11 16.38 13.30
CA ALA A 6 46.54 17.62 12.66
C ALA A 6 46.26 17.61 11.15
N VAL A 7 46.52 16.50 10.44
CA VAL A 7 46.23 16.36 9.00
C VAL A 7 44.72 16.42 8.72
N ILE A 8 43.92 15.78 9.58
CA ILE A 8 42.45 15.88 9.49
C ILE A 8 42.03 17.34 9.71
N LYS A 9 42.50 17.98 10.79
CA LYS A 9 42.18 19.39 11.11
C LYS A 9 42.60 20.35 9.99
N ASP A 10 43.75 20.15 9.38
CA ASP A 10 44.23 20.95 8.25
C ASP A 10 43.36 20.73 7.01
N SER A 11 42.93 19.49 6.74
CA SER A 11 42.00 19.19 5.63
C SER A 11 40.63 19.83 5.85
N PHE A 12 40.13 19.85 7.09
CA PHE A 12 38.91 20.60 7.46
C PHE A 12 39.09 22.10 7.24
N ARG A 13 40.22 22.67 7.68
CA ARG A 13 40.51 24.10 7.52
C ARG A 13 40.63 24.50 6.05
N GLU A 14 41.25 23.64 5.23
CA GLU A 14 41.34 23.78 3.78
C GLU A 14 39.94 23.76 3.15
N ALA A 15 39.07 22.83 3.55
CA ALA A 15 37.68 22.77 3.09
C ALA A 15 36.89 24.04 3.45
N PHE A 16 37.00 24.55 4.69
CA PHE A 16 36.34 25.80 5.13
C PHE A 16 36.87 27.05 4.42
N SER A 17 38.09 27.02 3.90
CA SER A 17 38.66 28.11 3.10
C SER A 17 38.21 28.09 1.63
N SER A 18 37.50 27.05 1.20
CA SER A 18 37.01 26.92 -0.17
C SER A 18 35.91 27.94 -0.46
N LYS A 19 36.10 28.76 -1.51
CA LYS A 19 35.06 29.68 -2.00
C LYS A 19 33.79 28.94 -2.44
N ILE A 20 33.93 27.72 -2.94
CA ILE A 20 32.81 26.90 -3.42
C ILE A 20 31.89 26.50 -2.26
N LEU A 21 32.45 26.23 -1.07
CA LEU A 21 31.66 25.93 0.13
C LEU A 21 30.66 27.06 0.42
N TRP A 22 31.15 28.30 0.45
CA TRP A 22 30.35 29.45 0.81
C TRP A 22 29.30 29.82 -0.25
N VAL A 23 29.59 29.59 -1.53
CA VAL A 23 28.60 29.74 -2.61
C VAL A 23 27.44 28.75 -2.41
N LEU A 24 27.75 27.48 -2.12
CA LEU A 24 26.72 26.46 -1.86
C LEU A 24 25.91 26.80 -0.60
N ILE A 25 26.56 27.19 0.49
CA ILE A 25 25.86 27.62 1.72
C ILE A 25 24.93 28.82 1.45
N MET A 26 25.37 29.82 0.68
CA MET A 26 24.53 30.96 0.32
C MET A 26 23.32 30.55 -0.52
N MET A 27 23.50 29.64 -1.47
CA MET A 27 22.41 29.10 -2.29
C MET A 27 21.40 28.30 -1.43
N ILE A 28 21.90 27.47 -0.51
CA ILE A 28 21.06 26.74 0.46
C ILE A 28 20.31 27.74 1.35
N ALA A 29 20.99 28.77 1.87
CA ALA A 29 20.35 29.79 2.69
C ALA A 29 19.24 30.54 1.94
N LEU A 30 19.46 30.90 0.66
CA LEU A 30 18.43 31.52 -0.18
C LEU A 30 17.22 30.59 -0.37
N PHE A 31 17.46 29.32 -0.62
CA PHE A 31 16.40 28.32 -0.72
C PHE A 31 15.60 28.20 0.59
N LEU A 32 16.28 28.12 1.75
CA LEU A 32 15.64 28.05 3.06
C LEU A 32 14.82 29.30 3.36
N VAL A 33 15.30 30.49 2.99
CA VAL A 33 14.52 31.73 3.13
C VAL A 33 13.24 31.68 2.29
N LEU A 34 13.32 31.21 1.05
CA LEU A 34 12.14 31.06 0.20
C LEU A 34 11.15 30.03 0.76
N LEU A 35 11.66 28.89 1.25
CA LEU A 35 10.86 27.86 1.91
C LEU A 35 10.14 28.39 3.15
N SER A 36 10.79 29.27 3.93
CA SER A 36 10.23 29.85 5.16
C SER A 36 9.00 30.73 4.95
N GLY A 37 8.71 31.09 3.70
CA GLY A 37 7.48 31.77 3.31
C GLY A 37 6.25 30.88 3.32
N LEU A 38 6.40 29.55 3.19
CA LEU A 38 5.29 28.61 3.28
C LEU A 38 4.86 28.43 4.75
N SER A 39 3.56 28.41 4.99
CA SER A 39 2.94 28.23 6.32
C SER A 39 1.53 27.65 6.16
N VAL A 40 0.91 27.27 7.27
CA VAL A 40 -0.53 26.94 7.34
C VAL A 40 -1.29 27.96 8.16
N ALA A 41 -2.56 28.15 7.84
CA ALA A 41 -3.51 28.95 8.61
C ALA A 41 -4.72 28.08 9.02
N PRO A 42 -5.28 28.29 10.23
CA PRO A 42 -6.47 27.57 10.66
C PRO A 42 -7.67 27.94 9.79
N ALA A 43 -8.45 26.94 9.43
CA ALA A 43 -9.67 27.03 8.64
C ALA A 43 -10.72 26.04 9.15
N GLU A 44 -11.96 26.19 8.68
CA GLU A 44 -13.06 25.27 9.00
C GLU A 44 -13.42 24.46 7.73
N ARG A 45 -13.72 23.17 7.90
CA ARG A 45 -14.19 22.35 6.78
C ARG A 45 -15.68 22.56 6.59
N THR A 46 -16.03 23.35 5.58
CA THR A 46 -17.42 23.76 5.33
C THR A 46 -18.08 23.07 4.15
N GLY A 47 -17.29 22.61 3.16
CA GLY A 47 -17.77 21.92 1.96
C GLY A 47 -17.71 20.38 2.01
N LEU A 48 -18.19 19.76 0.93
CA LEU A 48 -18.19 18.32 0.69
C LEU A 48 -17.43 17.97 -0.60
N ASP A 49 -16.44 17.09 -0.46
CA ASP A 49 -15.64 16.55 -1.55
C ASP A 49 -16.05 15.12 -1.93
N PHE A 50 -15.58 14.63 -3.08
CA PHE A 50 -15.86 13.25 -3.52
C PHE A 50 -15.47 12.16 -2.50
N PRO A 51 -14.32 12.25 -1.79
CA PRO A 51 -13.93 11.26 -0.79
C PRO A 51 -14.77 11.29 0.50
N ASP A 52 -15.54 12.35 0.73
CA ASP A 52 -16.33 12.50 1.96
C ASP A 52 -17.59 11.62 1.96
N VAL A 53 -17.98 11.07 0.80
CA VAL A 53 -19.11 10.14 0.69
C VAL A 53 -18.58 8.71 0.59
N PHE A 54 -19.10 7.81 1.43
CA PHE A 54 -18.69 6.40 1.44
C PHE A 54 -19.01 5.69 0.11
N ASP A 55 -20.22 5.88 -0.42
CA ASP A 55 -20.68 5.28 -1.68
C ASP A 55 -21.71 6.19 -2.39
N TRP A 56 -21.31 6.76 -3.54
CA TRP A 56 -22.15 7.68 -4.32
C TRP A 56 -23.39 7.01 -4.93
N PRO A 57 -23.29 5.83 -5.57
CA PRO A 57 -24.45 5.05 -5.99
C PRO A 57 -25.45 4.79 -4.87
N GLU A 58 -24.96 4.39 -3.69
CA GLU A 58 -25.83 4.03 -2.58
C GLU A 58 -26.54 5.23 -1.97
N LEU A 59 -25.81 6.34 -1.80
CA LEU A 59 -26.38 7.63 -1.40
C LEU A 59 -27.50 8.07 -2.35
N ALA A 60 -27.29 7.93 -3.67
CA ALA A 60 -28.30 8.26 -4.67
C ALA A 60 -29.56 7.38 -4.54
N THR A 61 -29.42 6.08 -4.26
CA THR A 61 -30.58 5.22 -3.97
C THR A 61 -31.27 5.57 -2.67
N ARG A 62 -30.54 5.87 -1.61
CA ARG A 62 -31.17 6.27 -0.33
C ARG A 62 -31.94 7.57 -0.49
N LEU A 63 -31.37 8.55 -1.19
CA LEU A 63 -32.09 9.78 -1.55
C LEU A 63 -33.34 9.48 -2.39
N ARG A 64 -33.27 8.55 -3.35
CA ARG A 64 -34.43 8.13 -4.15
C ARG A 64 -35.54 7.48 -3.31
N ASP A 65 -35.18 6.62 -2.37
CA ASP A 65 -36.14 5.78 -1.64
C ASP A 65 -36.59 6.36 -0.29
N ALA A 66 -35.94 7.43 0.18
CA ALA A 66 -36.26 8.09 1.45
C ALA A 66 -37.72 8.59 1.50
N GLU A 67 -38.35 8.37 2.66
CA GLU A 67 -39.66 8.93 3.00
C GLU A 67 -39.63 10.46 2.98
N ALA A 68 -40.70 11.10 2.49
CA ALA A 68 -40.74 12.55 2.28
C ALA A 68 -40.47 13.38 3.54
N ASP A 69 -40.93 12.90 4.70
CA ASP A 69 -40.82 13.61 5.98
C ASP A 69 -39.51 13.33 6.73
N SER A 70 -38.71 12.36 6.27
CA SER A 70 -37.39 12.08 6.83
C SER A 70 -36.40 13.22 6.51
N PRO A 71 -35.32 13.41 7.31
CA PRO A 71 -34.29 14.40 7.02
C PRO A 71 -33.73 14.29 5.59
N VAL A 72 -33.50 13.05 5.14
CA VAL A 72 -33.02 12.73 3.78
C VAL A 72 -34.06 13.07 2.70
N GLY A 73 -35.34 12.82 2.97
CA GLY A 73 -36.45 13.18 2.08
C GLY A 73 -36.63 14.69 1.93
N LYS A 74 -36.49 15.45 3.03
CA LYS A 74 -36.51 16.92 3.04
C LYS A 74 -35.31 17.49 2.28
N LEU A 75 -34.13 16.91 2.46
CA LEU A 75 -32.93 17.26 1.67
C LEU A 75 -33.17 17.08 0.17
N ARG A 76 -33.69 15.91 -0.24
CA ARG A 76 -34.06 15.65 -1.64
C ARG A 76 -35.05 16.69 -2.18
N GLY A 77 -36.03 17.10 -1.37
CA GLY A 77 -37.05 18.07 -1.76
C GLY A 77 -36.49 19.45 -2.13
N ARG A 78 -35.28 19.79 -1.66
CA ARG A 78 -34.60 21.06 -1.95
C ARG A 78 -33.82 21.06 -3.27
N PHE A 79 -33.56 19.89 -3.84
CA PHE A 79 -32.84 19.80 -5.11
C PHE A 79 -33.69 20.31 -6.29
N PRO A 80 -33.07 20.82 -7.38
CA PRO A 80 -33.76 21.18 -8.60
C PRO A 80 -34.61 20.03 -9.14
N SER A 81 -35.74 20.35 -9.80
CA SER A 81 -36.65 19.36 -10.38
C SER A 81 -35.96 18.37 -11.30
N ASP A 82 -34.93 18.83 -12.01
CA ASP A 82 -34.14 18.01 -12.94
C ASP A 82 -33.34 16.94 -12.19
N LEU A 83 -32.65 17.30 -11.10
CA LEU A 83 -31.91 16.34 -10.28
C LEU A 83 -32.87 15.39 -9.55
N GLN A 84 -34.02 15.87 -9.09
CA GLN A 84 -35.05 14.99 -8.52
C GLN A 84 -35.58 13.98 -9.55
N ALA A 85 -35.78 14.39 -10.80
CA ALA A 85 -36.18 13.51 -11.88
C ALA A 85 -35.09 12.48 -12.23
N ASP A 86 -33.83 12.92 -12.27
CA ASP A 86 -32.67 12.05 -12.47
C ASP A 86 -32.53 11.01 -11.35
N LEU A 87 -32.74 11.40 -10.09
CA LEU A 87 -32.75 10.50 -8.93
C LEU A 87 -33.90 9.49 -8.99
N ARG A 88 -35.11 9.92 -9.39
CA ARG A 88 -36.25 9.00 -9.58
C ARG A 88 -35.99 7.99 -10.70
N GLY A 89 -35.31 8.42 -11.76
CA GLY A 89 -34.89 7.56 -12.86
C GLY A 89 -33.61 6.75 -12.58
N PHE A 90 -32.93 7.00 -11.46
CA PHE A 90 -31.62 6.44 -11.16
C PHE A 90 -31.70 4.92 -10.99
N LYS A 91 -30.82 4.24 -11.72
CA LYS A 91 -30.57 2.81 -11.62
C LYS A 91 -29.08 2.59 -11.38
N LEU A 92 -28.75 1.69 -10.44
CA LEU A 92 -27.35 1.38 -10.08
C LEU A 92 -26.50 0.94 -11.28
N ASP A 93 -27.11 0.29 -12.27
CA ASP A 93 -26.38 -0.35 -13.38
C ASP A 93 -26.01 0.60 -14.54
N GLY A 94 -26.29 1.91 -14.44
CA GLY A 94 -26.07 2.90 -15.49
C GLY A 94 -24.82 3.76 -15.34
N GLU A 95 -24.33 4.36 -16.44
CA GLU A 95 -23.24 5.35 -16.40
C GLU A 95 -23.73 6.71 -15.86
N ASN A 96 -23.76 6.85 -14.54
CA ASN A 96 -24.42 7.97 -13.85
C ASN A 96 -23.48 9.10 -13.42
N ARG A 97 -22.34 9.27 -14.10
CA ARG A 97 -21.29 10.26 -13.75
C ARG A 97 -21.81 11.69 -13.64
N ARG A 98 -22.78 12.03 -14.48
CA ARG A 98 -23.44 13.34 -14.46
C ARG A 98 -24.24 13.53 -13.17
N VAL A 99 -25.03 12.52 -12.79
CA VAL A 99 -25.87 12.55 -11.57
C VAL A 99 -25.01 12.74 -10.33
N PHE A 100 -23.88 12.02 -10.20
CA PHE A 100 -23.01 12.17 -9.01
C PHE A 100 -22.34 13.54 -8.93
N ARG A 101 -21.89 14.08 -10.07
CA ARG A 101 -21.31 15.44 -10.13
C ARG A 101 -22.35 16.50 -9.80
N ASP A 102 -23.56 16.35 -10.33
CA ASP A 102 -24.68 17.25 -10.06
C ASP A 102 -25.14 17.13 -8.61
N LEU A 103 -25.18 15.92 -8.03
CA LEU A 103 -25.51 15.68 -6.63
C LEU A 103 -24.50 16.31 -5.68
N ARG A 104 -23.19 16.12 -5.91
CA ARG A 104 -22.14 16.79 -5.13
C ARG A 104 -22.29 18.30 -5.18
N ARG A 105 -22.45 18.85 -6.38
CA ARG A 105 -22.61 20.30 -6.59
C ARG A 105 -23.83 20.82 -5.83
N GLN A 106 -24.98 20.15 -5.95
CA GLN A 106 -26.20 20.54 -5.27
C GLN A 106 -26.10 20.40 -3.75
N LEU A 107 -25.42 19.37 -3.23
CA LEU A 107 -25.14 19.27 -1.80
C LEU A 107 -24.32 20.46 -1.30
N ASN A 108 -23.25 20.85 -2.00
CA ASN A 108 -22.45 22.03 -1.63
C ASN A 108 -23.25 23.33 -1.72
N GLU A 109 -24.06 23.51 -2.78
CA GLU A 109 -24.95 24.68 -2.90
C GLU A 109 -25.97 24.76 -1.74
N GLN A 110 -26.42 23.62 -1.20
CA GLN A 110 -27.30 23.61 -0.03
C GLN A 110 -26.57 23.95 1.28
N LEU A 111 -25.26 23.68 1.39
CA LEU A 111 -24.47 24.06 2.56
C LEU A 111 -24.31 25.58 2.68
N ASP A 112 -24.39 26.30 1.56
CA ASP A 112 -24.36 27.77 1.52
C ASP A 112 -25.72 28.42 1.85
N ALA A 113 -26.80 27.63 1.96
CA ALA A 113 -28.14 28.16 2.19
C ALA A 113 -28.38 28.51 3.67
N ASP A 114 -28.97 29.67 3.92
CA ASP A 114 -29.17 30.21 5.27
C ASP A 114 -30.15 29.40 6.13
N ASP A 115 -31.07 28.68 5.50
CA ASP A 115 -32.17 27.98 6.16
C ASP A 115 -31.96 26.46 6.26
N PHE A 116 -30.82 25.94 5.81
CA PHE A 116 -30.59 24.49 5.67
C PHE A 116 -30.72 23.74 7.01
N ALA A 117 -29.99 24.17 8.04
CA ALA A 117 -30.04 23.55 9.37
C ALA A 117 -31.45 23.54 9.97
N THR A 118 -32.24 24.61 9.73
CA THR A 118 -33.61 24.75 10.20
C THR A 118 -34.60 23.91 9.39
N ALA A 119 -34.32 23.65 8.11
CA ALA A 119 -35.23 22.95 7.21
C ALA A 119 -35.13 21.42 7.28
N VAL A 120 -33.92 20.86 7.42
CA VAL A 120 -33.70 19.39 7.41
C VAL A 120 -34.15 18.74 8.72
N VAL A 121 -34.03 19.46 9.85
CA VAL A 121 -34.44 19.06 11.23
C VAL A 121 -34.04 17.63 11.60
N VAL A 122 -32.90 17.49 12.28
CA VAL A 122 -32.38 16.22 12.80
C VAL A 122 -32.57 16.19 14.33
N PRO A 123 -32.90 15.05 14.96
CA PRO A 123 -32.97 14.95 16.42
C PRO A 123 -31.66 15.40 17.10
N GLU A 124 -31.75 16.13 18.21
CA GLU A 124 -30.57 16.65 18.93
C GLU A 124 -29.59 15.55 19.39
N ASP A 125 -30.12 14.35 19.68
CA ASP A 125 -29.34 13.19 20.07
C ASP A 125 -28.38 12.70 18.97
N ASN A 126 -28.70 12.98 17.70
CA ASN A 126 -27.89 12.59 16.55
C ASN A 126 -26.91 13.69 16.12
N LEU A 127 -27.03 14.91 16.68
CA LEU A 127 -26.09 16.00 16.42
C LEU A 127 -24.80 15.78 17.22
N SER A 128 -23.68 16.14 16.60
CA SER A 128 -22.39 16.24 17.30
C SER A 128 -22.45 17.33 18.38
N ASP A 129 -21.56 17.24 19.38
CA ASP A 129 -21.49 18.24 20.45
C ASP A 129 -21.20 19.65 19.89
N GLU A 130 -20.35 19.75 18.85
CA GLU A 130 -20.08 20.99 18.11
C GLU A 130 -21.35 21.57 17.47
N ALA A 131 -22.16 20.73 16.83
CA ALA A 131 -23.41 21.16 16.19
C ALA A 131 -24.42 21.67 17.22
N ARG A 132 -24.55 21.01 18.38
CA ARG A 132 -25.45 21.47 19.46
C ARG A 132 -25.02 22.83 20.00
N GLU A 133 -23.72 23.06 20.16
CA GLU A 133 -23.20 24.36 20.59
C GLU A 133 -23.52 25.46 19.56
N LEU A 134 -23.30 25.18 18.27
CA LEU A 134 -23.55 26.14 17.19
C LEU A 134 -25.05 26.46 17.02
N VAL A 135 -25.94 25.46 17.15
CA VAL A 135 -27.40 25.69 17.17
C VAL A 135 -27.81 26.59 18.34
N GLY A 136 -27.19 26.40 19.51
CA GLY A 136 -27.45 27.21 20.72
C GLY A 136 -27.07 28.70 20.58
N ARG A 137 -26.24 29.07 19.60
CA ARG A 137 -25.81 30.47 19.37
C ARG A 137 -26.82 31.32 18.57
N GLY A 138 -27.85 30.71 17.98
CA GLY A 138 -28.95 31.42 17.28
C GLY A 138 -28.56 32.06 15.94
N GLU A 139 -29.31 33.06 15.46
CA GLU A 139 -29.15 33.64 14.10
C GLU A 139 -27.92 34.56 13.91
N ASN A 140 -27.17 34.88 14.97
CA ASN A 140 -26.01 35.79 14.93
C ASN A 140 -24.68 35.07 14.59
N ILE A 141 -24.69 34.23 13.57
CA ILE A 141 -23.53 33.42 13.17
C ILE A 141 -22.93 33.94 11.86
N ASP A 142 -21.60 34.04 11.78
CA ASP A 142 -20.85 34.40 10.57
C ASP A 142 -21.18 33.43 9.40
N PRO A 143 -21.18 33.87 8.12
CA PRO A 143 -21.49 32.99 6.99
C PRO A 143 -20.67 31.71 6.96
N LYS A 144 -19.37 31.73 7.31
CA LYS A 144 -18.54 30.50 7.33
C LYS A 144 -18.96 29.55 8.45
N THR A 145 -19.18 30.07 9.65
CA THR A 145 -19.63 29.27 10.80
C THR A 145 -21.04 28.72 10.57
N ARG A 146 -21.90 29.40 9.80
CA ARG A 146 -23.20 28.89 9.36
C ARG A 146 -23.04 27.73 8.38
N GLN A 147 -22.13 27.86 7.42
CA GLN A 147 -21.79 26.78 6.49
C GLN A 147 -21.26 25.55 7.24
N ARG A 148 -20.45 25.73 8.29
CA ARG A 148 -20.00 24.67 9.20
C ARG A 148 -21.16 23.99 9.93
N LEU A 149 -22.10 24.74 10.48
CA LEU A 149 -23.31 24.19 11.10
C LEU A 149 -24.11 23.35 10.09
N ASN A 150 -24.32 23.86 8.87
CA ASN A 150 -25.00 23.14 7.82
C ASN A 150 -24.29 21.83 7.45
N ARG A 151 -22.95 21.83 7.41
CA ARG A 151 -22.13 20.63 7.17
C ARG A 151 -22.37 19.57 8.23
N LEU A 152 -22.41 19.95 9.51
CA LEU A 152 -22.63 19.03 10.63
C LEU A 152 -24.06 18.47 10.67
N VAL A 153 -25.06 19.30 10.33
CA VAL A 153 -26.45 18.82 10.20
C VAL A 153 -26.58 17.82 9.04
N LEU A 154 -25.86 18.05 7.94
CA LEU A 154 -25.80 17.11 6.82
C LEU A 154 -25.18 15.76 7.23
N GLU A 155 -24.12 15.77 8.05
CA GLU A 155 -23.51 14.54 8.60
C GLU A 155 -24.49 13.78 9.49
N ALA A 156 -25.20 14.49 10.37
CA ALA A 156 -26.20 13.88 11.25
C ALA A 156 -27.44 13.37 10.49
N ALA A 157 -27.77 13.97 9.34
CA ALA A 157 -28.84 13.50 8.48
C ALA A 157 -28.47 12.24 7.66
N LEU A 158 -27.17 12.04 7.38
CA LEU A 158 -26.64 10.96 6.54
C LEU A 158 -25.40 10.29 7.19
N PRO A 159 -25.52 9.75 8.42
CA PRO A 159 -24.37 9.26 9.18
C PRO A 159 -23.70 8.03 8.55
N ASN A 160 -24.46 7.26 7.77
CA ASN A 160 -23.99 6.05 7.08
C ASN A 160 -23.47 6.31 5.65
N ASP A 161 -23.64 7.53 5.13
CA ASP A 161 -23.24 7.89 3.76
C ASP A 161 -22.15 8.95 3.71
N ILE A 162 -22.08 9.82 4.72
CA ILE A 162 -21.16 10.95 4.77
C ILE A 162 -20.18 10.77 5.93
N ARG A 163 -18.91 10.95 5.64
CA ARG A 163 -17.83 10.91 6.62
C ARG A 163 -17.92 12.13 7.55
N PRO A 164 -17.69 11.94 8.86
CA PRO A 164 -17.56 13.04 9.80
C PRO A 164 -16.45 13.99 9.37
N SER A 165 -16.66 15.30 9.46
CA SER A 165 -15.63 16.28 9.13
C SER A 165 -14.92 16.80 10.38
N PRO A 166 -13.57 16.80 10.40
CA PRO A 166 -12.81 17.35 11.52
C PRO A 166 -13.10 18.85 11.69
N GLY A 167 -13.20 19.31 12.94
CA GLY A 167 -13.49 20.71 13.29
C GLY A 167 -12.33 21.66 13.02
N GLU A 168 -11.10 21.20 13.20
CA GLU A 168 -9.90 21.98 12.92
C GLU A 168 -9.22 21.46 11.66
N VAL A 169 -9.21 22.27 10.60
CA VAL A 169 -8.46 22.01 9.37
C VAL A 169 -7.55 23.18 9.07
N MET A 170 -6.59 22.97 8.18
CA MET A 170 -5.59 23.96 7.82
C MET A 170 -5.58 24.21 6.32
N THR A 171 -5.39 25.47 5.94
CA THR A 171 -5.19 25.86 4.54
C THR A 171 -3.73 26.27 4.31
N PRO A 172 -3.13 25.89 3.17
CA PRO A 172 -1.76 26.27 2.84
C PRO A 172 -1.68 27.75 2.43
N THR A 173 -0.71 28.44 3.02
CA THR A 173 -0.44 29.87 2.77
C THR A 173 1.02 30.09 2.36
N TYR A 174 1.26 31.14 1.56
CA TYR A 174 2.60 31.62 1.25
C TYR A 174 2.70 33.10 1.59
N ILE A 175 3.53 33.44 2.58
CA ILE A 175 3.72 34.81 3.08
C ILE A 175 2.36 35.44 3.44
N GLY A 176 1.48 34.65 4.06
CA GLY A 176 0.15 35.07 4.49
C GLY A 176 -0.93 35.15 3.40
N PHE A 177 -0.60 34.81 2.15
CA PHE A 177 -1.59 34.67 1.08
C PHE A 177 -2.05 33.22 0.95
N GLU A 178 -3.36 32.98 0.90
CA GLU A 178 -3.93 31.66 0.61
C GLU A 178 -3.50 31.23 -0.80
N ILE A 179 -2.89 30.04 -0.90
CA ILE A 179 -2.41 29.51 -2.19
C ILE A 179 -3.56 28.83 -2.93
N PHE A 180 -4.43 28.16 -2.17
CA PHE A 180 -5.55 27.37 -2.66
C PHE A 180 -6.76 27.57 -1.73
N ASP A 181 -7.78 28.29 -2.21
CA ASP A 181 -8.95 28.66 -1.41
C ASP A 181 -9.80 27.45 -0.96
N ASP A 182 -9.77 26.35 -1.74
CA ASP A 182 -10.59 25.15 -1.50
C ASP A 182 -9.83 23.99 -0.84
N LEU A 183 -8.50 24.09 -0.68
CA LEU A 183 -7.68 22.99 -0.14
C LEU A 183 -7.61 23.08 1.38
N THR A 184 -8.43 22.27 2.05
CA THR A 184 -8.38 22.08 3.51
C THR A 184 -7.80 20.71 3.83
N LEU A 185 -6.80 20.69 4.71
CA LEU A 185 -6.14 19.46 5.16
C LEU A 185 -6.31 19.35 6.68
N ASP A 186 -6.64 18.17 7.17
CA ASP A 186 -6.46 17.88 8.60
C ASP A 186 -4.95 17.72 8.92
N GLN A 187 -4.61 17.62 10.21
CA GLN A 187 -3.22 17.54 10.65
C GLN A 187 -2.51 16.26 10.14
N GLU A 188 -3.24 15.15 10.02
CA GLU A 188 -2.69 13.86 9.54
C GLU A 188 -2.38 13.92 8.05
N GLN A 189 -3.33 14.39 7.24
CA GLN A 189 -3.17 14.63 5.80
C GLN A 189 -2.08 15.66 5.53
N LEU A 190 -2.01 16.75 6.31
CA LEU A 190 -0.93 17.73 6.21
C LEU A 190 0.43 17.06 6.45
N THR A 191 0.54 16.25 7.51
CA THR A 191 1.76 15.49 7.84
C THR A 191 2.12 14.53 6.72
N GLN A 192 1.15 13.80 6.16
CA GLN A 192 1.35 12.87 5.05
C GLN A 192 1.83 13.58 3.78
N VAL A 193 1.20 14.71 3.43
CA VAL A 193 1.57 15.52 2.26
C VAL A 193 2.99 16.08 2.42
N ILE A 194 3.32 16.62 3.60
CA ILE A 194 4.65 17.16 3.90
C ILE A 194 5.70 16.05 3.85
N ASN A 195 5.46 14.89 4.48
CA ASN A 195 6.41 13.77 4.46
C ASN A 195 6.62 13.24 3.04
N THR A 196 5.56 13.14 2.24
CA THR A 196 5.65 12.75 0.82
C THR A 196 6.46 13.77 0.01
N ALA A 197 6.21 15.07 0.20
CA ALA A 197 6.95 16.13 -0.46
C ALA A 197 8.44 16.13 -0.04
N LEU A 198 8.72 15.90 1.23
CA LEU A 198 10.08 15.75 1.76
C LEU A 198 10.81 14.56 1.15
N GLN A 199 10.15 13.41 1.04
CA GLN A 199 10.71 12.23 0.40
C GLN A 199 11.08 12.49 -1.06
N VAL A 200 10.17 13.10 -1.84
CA VAL A 200 10.44 13.49 -3.24
C VAL A 200 11.58 14.50 -3.33
N PHE A 201 11.60 15.50 -2.45
CA PHE A 201 12.66 16.49 -2.38
C PHE A 201 14.02 15.85 -2.09
N ILE A 202 14.10 14.97 -1.10
CA ILE A 202 15.35 14.28 -0.75
C ILE A 202 15.81 13.42 -1.92
N PHE A 203 14.92 12.63 -2.53
CA PHE A 203 15.28 11.81 -3.67
C PHE A 203 15.88 12.63 -4.83
N PHE A 204 15.24 13.74 -5.21
CA PHE A 204 15.71 14.51 -6.36
C PHE A 204 16.89 15.44 -6.02
N PHE A 205 16.74 16.28 -4.99
CA PHE A 205 17.70 17.34 -4.67
C PHE A 205 18.87 16.86 -3.83
N VAL A 206 18.62 16.00 -2.84
CA VAL A 206 19.70 15.51 -1.96
C VAL A 206 20.42 14.35 -2.64
N SER A 207 19.70 13.31 -3.06
CA SER A 207 20.30 12.10 -3.61
C SER A 207 20.86 12.26 -5.03
N VAL A 208 20.08 12.73 -6.01
CA VAL A 208 20.56 12.83 -7.40
C VAL A 208 21.41 14.10 -7.62
N MET A 209 20.82 15.28 -7.44
CA MET A 209 21.49 16.56 -7.74
C MET A 209 22.60 16.88 -6.74
N GLY A 210 22.32 16.71 -5.45
CA GLY A 210 23.23 17.00 -4.35
C GLY A 210 24.50 16.16 -4.43
N THR A 211 24.36 14.85 -4.65
CA THR A 211 25.51 13.95 -4.84
C THR A 211 26.33 14.33 -6.08
N LEU A 212 25.69 14.63 -7.22
CA LEU A 212 26.40 15.02 -8.44
C LEU A 212 27.22 16.30 -8.23
N ILE A 213 26.61 17.35 -7.66
CA ILE A 213 27.29 18.61 -7.34
C ILE A 213 28.44 18.34 -6.36
N ALA A 214 28.19 17.56 -5.30
CA ALA A 214 29.20 17.22 -4.30
C ALA A 214 30.39 16.48 -4.94
N ILE A 215 30.16 15.52 -5.84
CA ILE A 215 31.22 14.79 -6.55
C ILE A 215 32.03 15.74 -7.44
N VAL A 216 31.37 16.61 -8.21
CA VAL A 216 32.08 17.58 -9.09
C VAL A 216 32.98 18.50 -8.27
N VAL A 217 32.48 19.00 -7.13
CA VAL A 217 33.23 19.92 -6.27
C VAL A 217 34.39 19.21 -5.54
N THR A 218 34.22 17.95 -5.17
CA THR A 218 35.21 17.18 -4.39
C THR A 218 36.19 16.38 -5.25
N ALA A 219 35.89 16.17 -6.54
CA ALA A 219 36.75 15.43 -7.47
C ALA A 219 38.20 15.92 -7.54
N PRO A 220 38.52 17.23 -7.43
CA PRO A 220 39.91 17.70 -7.45
C PRO A 220 40.72 17.38 -6.19
N ILE A 221 40.09 17.03 -5.06
CA ILE A 221 40.77 16.91 -3.76
C ILE A 221 41.85 15.83 -3.76
N VAL A 222 41.55 14.65 -4.32
CA VAL A 222 42.49 13.51 -4.33
C VAL A 222 43.55 13.64 -5.44
N PRO A 223 43.23 13.96 -6.71
CA PRO A 223 44.22 14.13 -7.77
C PRO A 223 45.27 15.21 -7.47
N ARG A 224 44.88 16.35 -6.86
CA ARG A 224 45.80 17.45 -6.52
C ARG A 224 46.91 17.04 -5.56
N MET A 225 46.68 16.01 -4.74
CA MET A 225 47.72 15.47 -3.85
C MET A 225 48.90 14.88 -4.64
N PHE A 226 48.66 14.39 -5.85
CA PHE A 226 49.65 13.75 -6.71
C PHE A 226 50.28 14.71 -7.73
N GLU A 227 49.99 16.01 -7.64
CA GLU A 227 50.65 17.03 -8.46
C GLU A 227 52.12 17.23 -8.01
N PRO A 228 53.07 17.44 -8.95
CA PRO A 228 54.48 17.61 -8.63
C PRO A 228 54.72 18.77 -7.65
N GLY A 229 55.50 18.55 -6.59
CA GLY A 229 55.82 19.53 -5.54
C GLY A 229 54.89 19.50 -4.30
N ALA A 230 53.62 19.10 -4.44
CA ALA A 230 52.72 18.91 -3.29
C ALA A 230 53.01 17.59 -2.56
N ILE A 231 53.33 16.54 -3.32
CA ILE A 231 53.60 15.21 -2.77
C ILE A 231 54.92 15.15 -1.99
N ASP A 232 55.96 15.84 -2.46
CA ASP A 232 57.29 15.88 -1.84
C ASP A 232 57.25 16.58 -0.46
N LEU A 233 56.42 17.62 -0.34
CA LEU A 233 56.21 18.33 0.92
C LEU A 233 55.49 17.46 1.95
N LEU A 234 54.52 16.65 1.50
CA LEU A 234 53.72 15.77 2.37
C LEU A 234 54.47 14.50 2.77
N LEU A 235 55.30 13.94 1.89
CA LEU A 235 56.12 12.75 2.15
C LEU A 235 57.37 13.02 2.99
N SER A 236 57.75 14.29 3.20
CA SER A 236 58.83 14.67 4.13
C SER A 236 58.53 14.34 5.61
N LYS A 237 57.26 14.04 5.94
CA LYS A 237 56.80 13.62 7.26
C LYS A 237 56.60 12.09 7.30
N PRO A 238 56.91 11.40 8.42
CA PRO A 238 56.73 9.95 8.54
C PRO A 238 55.25 9.58 8.68
N VAL A 239 54.51 9.61 7.57
CA VAL A 239 53.06 9.31 7.47
C VAL A 239 52.86 8.18 6.47
N SER A 240 52.04 7.17 6.81
CA SER A 240 51.74 6.09 5.87
C SER A 240 50.90 6.60 4.69
N ARG A 241 51.28 6.20 3.46
CA ARG A 241 50.65 6.67 2.22
C ARG A 241 49.15 6.37 2.17
N SER A 242 48.75 5.18 2.61
CA SER A 242 47.32 4.78 2.68
C SER A 242 46.52 5.62 3.67
N LEU A 243 47.12 6.02 4.80
CA LEU A 243 46.45 6.88 5.78
C LEU A 243 46.36 8.33 5.30
N LEU A 244 47.35 8.79 4.53
CA LEU A 244 47.29 10.09 3.87
C LEU A 244 46.11 10.12 2.88
N PHE A 245 45.99 9.11 2.02
CA PHE A 245 44.82 8.94 1.14
C PHE A 245 43.51 8.97 1.93
N LEU A 246 43.41 8.16 2.98
CA LEU A 246 42.20 8.06 3.79
C LEU A 246 41.84 9.39 4.49
N SER A 247 42.85 10.16 4.94
CA SER A 247 42.62 11.47 5.54
C SER A 247 42.07 12.49 4.55
N LYS A 248 42.55 12.49 3.29
CA LYS A 248 42.01 13.34 2.22
C LYS A 248 40.62 12.89 1.78
N PHE A 249 40.39 11.58 1.73
CA PHE A 249 39.07 11.01 1.48
C PHE A 249 38.04 11.49 2.51
N PHE A 250 38.34 11.38 3.81
CA PHE A 250 37.45 11.90 4.85
C PHE A 250 37.33 13.43 4.86
N GLY A 251 38.37 14.15 4.39
CA GLY A 251 38.28 15.60 4.15
C GLY A 251 37.23 15.98 3.10
N GLY A 252 37.11 15.21 2.02
CA GLY A 252 36.03 15.36 1.03
C GLY A 252 34.65 15.08 1.61
N CYS A 253 34.54 14.05 2.46
CA CYS A 253 33.29 13.70 3.15
C CYS A 253 32.84 14.80 4.12
N ALA A 254 33.79 15.40 4.84
CA ALA A 254 33.55 16.52 5.74
C ALA A 254 33.01 17.78 5.03
N PHE A 255 33.48 18.06 3.81
CA PHE A 255 32.93 19.15 3.00
C PHE A 255 31.45 18.92 2.70
N THR A 256 31.09 17.70 2.28
CA THR A 256 29.73 17.36 1.87
C THR A 256 28.75 17.33 3.05
N ILE A 257 29.16 16.78 4.20
CA ILE A 257 28.28 16.68 5.38
C ILE A 257 27.90 18.06 5.95
N VAL A 258 28.79 19.06 5.89
CA VAL A 258 28.49 20.42 6.37
C VAL A 258 27.37 21.06 5.56
N ASN A 259 27.42 20.95 4.22
CA ASN A 259 26.38 21.49 3.35
C ASN A 259 25.05 20.76 3.55
N ALA A 260 25.08 19.42 3.59
CA ALA A 260 23.88 18.62 3.77
C ALA A 260 23.24 18.82 5.14
N ALA A 261 24.03 18.89 6.21
CA ALA A 261 23.53 19.17 7.55
C ALA A 261 22.89 20.57 7.64
N PHE A 262 23.45 21.56 6.94
CA PHE A 262 22.85 22.91 6.89
C PHE A 262 21.51 22.92 6.14
N LEU A 263 21.42 22.22 5.00
CA LEU A 263 20.18 22.09 4.23
C LEU A 263 19.11 21.31 5.00
N ILE A 264 19.42 20.08 5.42
CA ILE A 264 18.48 19.17 6.08
C ILE A 264 18.06 19.73 7.44
N GLY A 265 19.01 20.22 8.24
CA GLY A 265 18.71 20.82 9.55
C GLY A 265 17.90 22.11 9.43
N GLY A 266 18.19 22.93 8.41
CA GLY A 266 17.41 24.14 8.12
C GLY A 266 15.97 23.82 7.72
N MET A 267 15.77 22.83 6.84
CA MET A 267 14.45 22.36 6.46
C MET A 267 13.68 21.79 7.65
N TRP A 268 14.32 20.95 8.46
CA TRP A 268 13.71 20.36 9.65
C TRP A 268 13.22 21.43 10.63
N LEU A 269 14.04 22.46 10.86
CA LEU A 269 13.68 23.57 11.75
C LEU A 269 12.53 24.43 11.16
N ILE A 270 12.59 24.76 9.87
CA ILE A 270 11.54 25.56 9.23
C ILE A 270 10.22 24.81 9.23
N ILE A 271 10.22 23.53 8.85
CA ILE A 271 9.00 22.73 8.75
C ILE A 271 8.40 22.46 10.13
N GLY A 272 9.23 22.09 11.11
CA GLY A 272 8.79 21.91 12.49
C GLY A 272 8.18 23.17 13.10
N ILE A 273 8.77 24.34 12.84
CA ILE A 273 8.23 25.62 13.37
C ILE A 273 6.98 26.09 12.62
N ARG A 274 6.90 25.87 11.29
CA ARG A 274 5.81 26.42 10.46
C ARG A 274 4.56 25.55 10.38
N PHE A 275 4.74 24.23 10.43
CA PHE A 275 3.67 23.26 10.22
C PHE A 275 3.42 22.36 11.44
N ASP A 276 4.23 22.49 12.49
CA ASP A 276 4.24 21.59 13.65
C ASP A 276 4.50 20.12 13.28
N VAL A 277 5.24 19.90 12.17
CA VAL A 277 5.61 18.57 11.68
C VAL A 277 7.10 18.34 11.91
N TRP A 278 7.42 17.59 12.98
CA TRP A 278 8.79 17.24 13.34
C TRP A 278 9.18 15.88 12.79
N SER A 279 9.57 15.84 11.51
CA SER A 279 9.94 14.59 10.84
C SER A 279 11.35 14.11 11.23
N ASN A 280 11.44 13.04 12.01
CA ASN A 280 12.72 12.38 12.33
C ASN A 280 13.36 11.75 11.08
N GLY A 281 12.54 11.30 10.13
CA GLY A 281 13.01 10.72 8.87
C GLY A 281 13.87 11.69 8.06
N LEU A 282 13.54 12.99 8.10
CA LEU A 282 14.35 14.03 7.46
C LEU A 282 15.76 14.11 8.05
N LEU A 283 15.92 14.11 9.37
CA LEU A 283 17.26 14.13 10.00
C LEU A 283 18.03 12.84 9.73
N LEU A 284 17.36 11.69 9.80
CA LEU A 284 17.94 10.38 9.52
C LEU A 284 18.30 10.18 8.04
N SER A 285 17.82 11.04 7.14
CA SER A 285 18.29 11.05 5.75
C SER A 285 19.74 11.53 5.60
N LEU A 286 20.28 12.31 6.55
CA LEU A 286 21.66 12.80 6.52
C LEU A 286 22.72 11.67 6.46
N PRO A 287 22.70 10.66 7.36
CA PRO A 287 23.64 9.54 7.26
C PRO A 287 23.43 8.71 5.98
N VAL A 288 22.20 8.55 5.49
CA VAL A 288 21.92 7.84 4.22
C VAL A 288 22.53 8.58 3.03
N TYR A 289 22.35 9.90 2.97
CA TYR A 289 22.98 10.75 1.96
C TYR A 289 24.51 10.71 2.04
N LEU A 290 25.08 10.80 3.25
CA LEU A 290 26.52 10.67 3.42
C LEU A 290 27.03 9.32 2.91
N PHE A 291 26.31 8.24 3.21
CA PHE A 291 26.66 6.91 2.73
C PHE A 291 26.61 6.80 1.20
N LEU A 292 25.55 7.33 0.57
CA LEU A 292 25.42 7.43 -0.88
C LEU A 292 26.59 8.22 -1.49
N PHE A 293 26.90 9.39 -0.93
CA PHE A 293 28.02 10.23 -1.38
C PHE A 293 29.35 9.49 -1.25
N VAL A 294 29.62 8.87 -0.10
CA VAL A 294 30.86 8.14 0.19
C VAL A 294 31.08 7.00 -0.81
N LEU A 295 30.01 6.30 -1.22
CA LEU A 295 30.06 5.23 -2.20
C LEU A 295 30.47 5.72 -3.60
N TYR A 296 29.90 6.82 -4.08
CA TYR A 296 30.33 7.40 -5.35
C TYR A 296 31.71 8.05 -5.24
N TYR A 297 31.98 8.68 -4.10
CA TYR A 297 33.25 9.35 -3.86
C TYR A 297 34.40 8.35 -3.74
N SER A 298 34.19 7.11 -3.28
CA SER A 298 35.24 6.08 -3.27
C SER A 298 35.69 5.72 -4.68
N VAL A 299 34.77 5.67 -5.65
CA VAL A 299 35.10 5.46 -7.07
C VAL A 299 35.84 6.66 -7.65
N SER A 300 35.37 7.88 -7.35
CA SER A 300 36.04 9.14 -7.73
C SER A 300 37.48 9.20 -7.22
N ALA A 301 37.67 8.89 -5.94
CA ALA A 301 38.94 8.92 -5.25
C ALA A 301 39.89 7.83 -5.77
N ALA A 302 39.42 6.59 -5.94
CA ALA A 302 40.20 5.51 -6.53
C ALA A 302 40.69 5.85 -7.94
N THR A 303 39.79 6.40 -8.78
CA THR A 303 40.13 6.88 -10.12
C THR A 303 41.15 8.03 -10.06
N GLY A 304 41.00 8.93 -9.10
CA GLY A 304 41.90 10.06 -8.89
C GLY A 304 43.32 9.63 -8.53
N VAL A 305 43.45 8.55 -7.74
CA VAL A 305 44.74 7.92 -7.41
C VAL A 305 45.38 7.28 -8.65
N VAL A 306 44.60 6.56 -9.45
CA VAL A 306 45.10 5.79 -10.60
C VAL A 306 45.48 6.70 -11.76
N PHE A 307 44.59 7.62 -12.13
CA PHE A 307 44.69 8.44 -13.34
C PHE A 307 45.14 9.89 -13.11
N ARG A 308 45.22 10.34 -11.85
CA ARG A 308 45.71 11.68 -11.46
C ARG A 308 44.98 12.85 -12.17
N GLY A 309 43.69 12.67 -12.51
CA GLY A 309 42.90 13.65 -13.27
C GLY A 309 41.49 13.86 -12.70
N PRO A 310 41.11 15.09 -12.27
CA PRO A 310 39.77 15.36 -11.71
C PRO A 310 38.61 15.08 -12.67
N ILE A 311 38.79 15.38 -13.96
CA ILE A 311 37.75 15.16 -14.99
C ILE A 311 37.47 13.66 -15.15
N ILE A 312 38.54 12.84 -15.20
CA ILE A 312 38.42 11.38 -15.32
C ILE A 312 37.71 10.80 -14.09
N SER A 313 38.00 11.31 -12.89
CA SER A 313 37.28 10.93 -11.66
C SER A 313 35.77 11.15 -11.77
N VAL A 314 35.32 12.31 -12.25
CA VAL A 314 33.88 12.59 -12.42
C VAL A 314 33.27 11.69 -13.49
N VAL A 315 33.94 11.51 -14.64
CA VAL A 315 33.45 10.65 -15.72
C VAL A 315 33.31 9.19 -15.28
N MET A 316 34.28 8.68 -14.52
CA MET A 316 34.21 7.29 -14.01
C MET A 316 33.08 7.09 -13.00
N VAL A 317 32.75 8.10 -12.19
CA VAL A 317 31.55 8.04 -11.34
C VAL A 317 30.29 7.98 -12.19
N GLY A 318 30.19 8.78 -13.25
CA GLY A 318 29.05 8.73 -14.19
C GLY A 318 28.91 7.37 -14.88
N LEU A 319 30.03 6.77 -15.33
CA LEU A 319 30.03 5.42 -15.91
C LEU A 319 29.63 4.36 -14.88
N PHE A 320 30.17 4.44 -13.66
CA PHE A 320 29.80 3.53 -12.58
C PHE A 320 28.31 3.63 -12.24
N TRP A 321 27.78 4.85 -12.11
CA TRP A 321 26.35 5.10 -11.93
C TRP A 321 25.54 4.48 -13.06
N PHE A 322 25.93 4.72 -14.33
CA PHE A 322 25.22 4.20 -15.50
C PHE A 322 25.18 2.67 -15.52
N VAL A 323 26.28 1.99 -15.18
CA VAL A 323 26.31 0.52 -15.11
C VAL A 323 25.39 0.00 -14.01
N CYS A 324 25.43 0.58 -12.80
CA CYS A 324 24.54 0.19 -11.71
C CYS A 324 23.06 0.44 -12.09
N PHE A 325 22.78 1.57 -12.74
CA PHE A 325 21.46 1.91 -13.24
C PHE A 325 20.96 0.89 -14.28
N VAL A 326 21.79 0.51 -15.25
CA VAL A 326 21.43 -0.48 -16.28
C VAL A 326 21.15 -1.84 -15.66
N VAL A 327 21.99 -2.31 -14.73
CA VAL A 327 21.79 -3.61 -14.06
C VAL A 327 20.51 -3.60 -13.21
N GLY A 328 20.29 -2.55 -12.42
CA GLY A 328 19.06 -2.39 -11.62
C GLY A 328 17.81 -2.31 -12.51
N THR A 329 17.82 -1.42 -13.51
CA THR A 329 16.70 -1.27 -14.46
C THR A 329 16.42 -2.57 -15.21
N ALA A 330 17.45 -3.32 -15.61
CA ALA A 330 17.27 -4.61 -16.27
C ALA A 330 16.58 -5.62 -15.35
N LYS A 331 16.95 -5.68 -14.05
CA LYS A 331 16.27 -6.52 -13.06
C LYS A 331 14.82 -6.08 -12.88
N ASP A 332 14.59 -4.81 -12.58
CA ASP A 332 13.25 -4.29 -12.29
C ASP A 332 12.31 -4.48 -13.49
N THR A 333 12.82 -4.29 -14.70
CA THR A 333 12.09 -4.56 -15.94
C THR A 333 11.80 -6.06 -16.08
N ALA A 334 12.80 -6.93 -15.91
CA ALA A 334 12.55 -8.37 -15.99
C ALA A 334 11.50 -8.83 -14.97
N GLU A 335 11.57 -8.30 -13.75
CA GLU A 335 10.60 -8.59 -12.69
C GLU A 335 9.22 -8.09 -13.02
N GLN A 336 9.08 -6.83 -13.42
CA GLN A 336 7.79 -6.23 -13.73
C GLN A 336 7.09 -6.93 -14.90
N PHE A 337 7.83 -7.31 -15.95
CA PHE A 337 7.23 -7.82 -17.18
C PHE A 337 7.01 -9.34 -17.17
N GLU A 338 7.88 -10.14 -16.54
CA GLU A 338 7.84 -11.61 -16.63
C GLU A 338 7.74 -12.29 -15.25
N ILE A 339 8.53 -11.85 -14.26
CA ILE A 339 8.65 -12.58 -12.98
C ILE A 339 7.45 -12.33 -12.07
N ASN A 340 7.08 -11.06 -11.85
CA ASN A 340 5.92 -10.71 -11.05
C ASN A 340 4.66 -11.34 -11.65
N GLY A 341 4.50 -11.28 -12.98
CA GLY A 341 3.41 -11.95 -13.69
C GLY A 341 3.42 -13.48 -13.60
N SER A 342 4.49 -14.12 -13.14
CA SER A 342 4.58 -15.57 -12.91
C SER A 342 4.70 -15.93 -11.43
N ARG A 343 4.52 -14.98 -10.51
CA ARG A 343 4.37 -15.24 -9.08
C ARG A 343 2.98 -15.77 -8.79
N ILE A 344 2.87 -16.90 -8.08
CA ILE A 344 1.59 -17.39 -7.59
C ILE A 344 1.07 -16.45 -6.51
N HIS A 345 -0.17 -15.99 -6.66
CA HIS A 345 -0.88 -15.16 -5.68
C HIS A 345 -1.87 -15.99 -4.85
N THR A 346 -2.64 -16.87 -5.50
CA THR A 346 -3.64 -17.72 -4.83
C THR A 346 -3.55 -19.14 -5.38
N ILE A 347 -3.68 -20.14 -4.51
CA ILE A 347 -3.77 -21.55 -4.87
C ILE A 347 -5.15 -22.05 -4.47
N VAL A 348 -5.79 -22.81 -5.35
CA VAL A 348 -7.10 -23.41 -5.10
C VAL A 348 -7.04 -24.89 -5.47
N PRO A 349 -7.08 -25.81 -4.47
CA PRO A 349 -7.22 -27.23 -4.77
C PRO A 349 -8.62 -27.50 -5.32
N VAL A 350 -8.71 -28.29 -6.41
CA VAL A 350 -9.94 -28.60 -7.13
C VAL A 350 -10.02 -30.10 -7.38
N ASP A 351 -10.62 -30.82 -6.43
CA ASP A 351 -10.70 -32.29 -6.48
C ASP A 351 -9.30 -32.91 -6.72
N ASP A 352 -9.07 -33.53 -7.89
CA ASP A 352 -7.79 -34.15 -8.26
C ASP A 352 -6.84 -33.20 -9.05
N ALA A 353 -7.25 -31.95 -9.27
CA ALA A 353 -6.52 -30.93 -10.00
C ALA A 353 -6.13 -29.74 -9.12
N LEU A 354 -5.18 -28.93 -9.62
CA LEU A 354 -4.71 -27.73 -8.94
C LEU A 354 -4.95 -26.49 -9.81
N LEU A 355 -5.61 -25.49 -9.25
CA LEU A 355 -5.71 -24.16 -9.83
C LEU A 355 -4.76 -23.20 -9.11
N ALA A 356 -4.15 -22.29 -9.86
CA ALA A 356 -3.34 -21.21 -9.32
C ALA A 356 -3.62 -19.92 -10.10
N SER A 357 -3.73 -18.79 -9.39
CA SER A 357 -3.75 -17.47 -10.03
C SER A 357 -2.41 -16.79 -9.86
N ASN A 358 -1.91 -16.20 -10.93
CA ASN A 358 -0.73 -15.33 -10.85
C ASN A 358 -1.08 -13.94 -10.31
N SER A 359 -0.07 -13.13 -9.96
CA SER A 359 -0.30 -11.73 -9.52
C SER A 359 -1.02 -10.85 -10.56
N ALA A 360 -0.91 -11.20 -11.85
CA ALA A 360 -1.60 -10.51 -12.93
C ALA A 360 -3.11 -10.82 -13.01
N GLY A 361 -3.60 -11.75 -12.18
CA GLY A 361 -5.00 -12.18 -12.13
C GLY A 361 -5.38 -13.25 -13.16
N ASP A 362 -4.42 -13.84 -13.85
CA ASP A 362 -4.66 -14.94 -14.76
C ASP A 362 -4.75 -16.23 -13.96
N LEU A 363 -5.90 -16.90 -14.06
CA LEU A 363 -6.12 -18.20 -13.44
C LEU A 363 -5.64 -19.30 -14.38
N GLN A 364 -4.97 -20.30 -13.84
CA GLN A 364 -4.40 -21.40 -14.60
C GLN A 364 -4.68 -22.73 -13.89
N ILE A 365 -4.83 -23.80 -14.66
CA ILE A 365 -4.98 -25.17 -14.18
C ILE A 365 -3.74 -25.99 -14.50
N TRP A 366 -3.31 -26.84 -13.58
CA TRP A 366 -2.19 -27.74 -13.81
C TRP A 366 -2.59 -28.90 -14.71
N SER A 367 -1.85 -29.11 -15.79
CA SER A 367 -2.03 -30.22 -16.72
C SER A 367 -0.96 -31.28 -16.48
N THR A 368 -1.37 -32.45 -16.00
CA THR A 368 -0.46 -33.57 -15.69
C THR A 368 0.16 -34.18 -16.94
N GLU A 369 -0.49 -34.06 -18.10
CA GLU A 369 0.01 -34.57 -19.38
C GLU A 369 1.16 -33.73 -19.93
N SER A 370 1.03 -32.39 -19.86
CA SER A 370 2.03 -31.47 -20.38
C SER A 370 3.08 -31.06 -19.34
N GLY A 371 2.80 -31.24 -18.05
CA GLY A 371 3.64 -30.73 -16.96
C GLY A 371 3.70 -29.20 -16.96
N THR A 372 2.62 -28.55 -17.42
CA THR A 372 2.54 -27.09 -17.55
C THR A 372 1.19 -26.57 -17.07
N TRP A 373 1.15 -25.27 -16.78
CA TRP A 373 -0.07 -24.55 -16.45
C TRP A 373 -0.81 -24.08 -17.70
N GLU A 374 -2.10 -24.41 -17.78
CA GLU A 374 -2.99 -24.02 -18.86
C GLU A 374 -3.93 -22.90 -18.41
N ARG A 375 -3.99 -21.82 -19.17
CA ARG A 375 -4.79 -20.64 -18.81
C ARG A 375 -6.28 -20.93 -18.91
N VAL A 376 -7.00 -20.59 -17.86
CA VAL A 376 -8.44 -20.79 -17.72
C VAL A 376 -9.10 -19.51 -17.20
N PHE A 377 -10.44 -19.44 -17.21
CA PHE A 377 -11.17 -18.29 -16.67
C PHE A 377 -10.73 -16.95 -17.29
N ASP A 378 -10.58 -16.92 -18.62
CA ASP A 378 -10.19 -15.71 -19.35
C ASP A 378 -11.39 -14.78 -19.59
N PRO A 379 -11.26 -13.44 -19.41
CA PRO A 379 -12.32 -12.47 -19.72
C PRO A 379 -12.71 -12.38 -21.21
N GLY A 380 -11.97 -13.04 -22.11
CA GLY A 380 -12.25 -13.05 -23.55
C GLY A 380 -11.67 -11.83 -24.30
N PRO A 381 -11.82 -11.78 -25.63
CA PRO A 381 -11.02 -10.92 -26.53
C PRO A 381 -11.30 -9.40 -26.45
N ASN A 382 -12.22 -8.93 -25.61
CA ASN A 382 -12.69 -7.53 -25.59
C ASN A 382 -12.16 -6.69 -24.42
N GLN A 383 -11.11 -7.12 -23.72
CA GLN A 383 -10.42 -6.24 -22.75
C GLN A 383 -9.42 -5.32 -23.43
N LEU A 384 -9.09 -4.19 -22.78
CA LEU A 384 -8.06 -3.25 -23.25
C LEU A 384 -6.81 -4.04 -23.68
N GLY A 385 -6.53 -4.04 -24.98
CA GLY A 385 -5.34 -4.70 -25.51
C GLY A 385 -4.11 -3.81 -25.35
N GLY A 386 -2.95 -4.44 -25.17
CA GLY A 386 -1.64 -3.79 -25.27
C GLY A 386 -1.20 -2.98 -24.05
N VAL A 387 -0.36 -1.97 -24.30
CA VAL A 387 0.36 -1.19 -23.28
C VAL A 387 -0.57 -0.52 -22.27
N ALA A 388 -1.80 -0.18 -22.65
CA ALA A 388 -2.77 0.46 -21.76
C ALA A 388 -3.27 -0.48 -20.65
N ALA A 389 -3.58 -1.75 -20.95
CA ALA A 389 -3.94 -2.71 -19.90
C ALA A 389 -2.73 -3.09 -19.03
N MET A 390 -1.54 -3.10 -19.61
CA MET A 390 -0.31 -3.34 -18.87
C MET A 390 0.03 -2.20 -17.90
N ALA A 391 -0.13 -0.94 -18.34
CA ALA A 391 0.03 0.23 -17.48
C ALA A 391 -1.02 0.29 -16.37
N ILE A 392 -2.27 -0.09 -16.67
CA ILE A 392 -3.33 -0.19 -15.67
C ILE A 392 -3.01 -1.31 -14.67
N ARG A 393 -2.63 -2.51 -15.10
CA ARG A 393 -2.24 -3.61 -14.18
C ARG A 393 -1.00 -3.28 -13.37
N ALA A 394 0.00 -2.62 -13.95
CA ALA A 394 1.22 -2.22 -13.23
C ALA A 394 0.95 -1.22 -12.10
N GLN A 395 -0.23 -0.57 -12.07
CA GLN A 395 -0.67 0.35 -11.02
C GLN A 395 -1.84 -0.19 -10.20
N GLN A 396 -2.21 -1.46 -10.34
CA GLN A 396 -3.32 -2.09 -9.64
C GLN A 396 -2.79 -3.33 -8.89
N GLY A 397 -3.17 -3.50 -7.62
CA GLY A 397 -2.97 -4.78 -6.92
C GLY A 397 -3.81 -5.90 -7.54
N PHE A 398 -3.72 -7.12 -6.99
CA PHE A 398 -4.40 -8.31 -7.48
C PHE A 398 -5.90 -8.05 -7.77
N PRO A 399 -6.37 -8.29 -9.01
CA PRO A 399 -7.63 -7.72 -9.50
C PRO A 399 -8.88 -8.48 -9.06
N PHE A 400 -8.75 -9.57 -8.29
CA PHE A 400 -9.86 -10.40 -7.84
C PHE A 400 -9.94 -10.50 -6.32
N LEU A 401 -11.14 -10.76 -5.83
CA LEU A 401 -11.40 -11.33 -4.51
C LEU A 401 -11.83 -12.79 -4.73
N GLY A 402 -11.18 -13.73 -4.03
CA GLY A 402 -11.15 -15.15 -4.40
C GLY A 402 -9.96 -15.46 -5.33
N PRO A 403 -10.00 -16.55 -6.13
CA PRO A 403 -11.12 -17.46 -6.37
C PRO A 403 -11.39 -18.46 -5.24
N ILE A 404 -12.65 -18.91 -5.13
CA ILE A 404 -13.06 -19.99 -4.22
C ILE A 404 -13.65 -21.14 -5.04
N TYR A 405 -13.34 -22.38 -4.67
CA TYR A 405 -13.92 -23.58 -5.27
C TYR A 405 -15.15 -24.07 -4.47
N ASP A 406 -16.29 -24.16 -5.15
CA ASP A 406 -17.52 -24.78 -4.65
C ASP A 406 -17.56 -26.25 -5.11
N LYS A 407 -17.10 -27.16 -4.24
CA LYS A 407 -17.02 -28.60 -4.51
C LYS A 407 -18.37 -29.24 -4.82
N ARG A 408 -19.46 -28.75 -4.21
CA ARG A 408 -20.81 -29.34 -4.39
C ARG A 408 -21.34 -29.12 -5.79
N LYS A 409 -21.06 -27.95 -6.35
CA LYS A 409 -21.52 -27.56 -7.70
C LYS A 409 -20.41 -27.60 -8.74
N GLN A 410 -19.20 -28.04 -8.36
CA GLN A 410 -17.98 -28.08 -9.15
C GLN A 410 -17.77 -26.80 -9.96
N ARG A 411 -17.61 -25.68 -9.26
CA ARG A 411 -17.48 -24.35 -9.88
C ARG A 411 -16.53 -23.45 -9.10
N ILE A 412 -15.84 -22.55 -9.79
CA ILE A 412 -15.08 -21.46 -9.18
C ILE A 412 -15.92 -20.19 -9.15
N ILE A 413 -15.74 -19.41 -8.09
CA ILE A 413 -16.37 -18.11 -7.92
C ILE A 413 -15.26 -17.08 -7.68
N ALA A 414 -15.30 -15.98 -8.43
CA ALA A 414 -14.38 -14.86 -8.25
C ALA A 414 -15.10 -13.53 -8.44
N ILE A 415 -14.74 -12.52 -7.65
CA ILE A 415 -15.27 -11.16 -7.78
C ILE A 415 -14.17 -10.24 -8.28
N THR A 416 -14.42 -9.44 -9.32
CA THR A 416 -13.46 -8.40 -9.74
C THR A 416 -13.48 -7.23 -8.78
N LYS A 417 -12.30 -6.77 -8.34
CA LYS A 417 -12.16 -5.54 -7.56
C LYS A 417 -12.45 -4.30 -8.44
N PRO A 418 -12.93 -3.19 -7.85
CA PRO A 418 -13.10 -1.92 -8.56
C PRO A 418 -11.78 -1.41 -9.14
N THR A 419 -11.80 -0.83 -10.33
CA THR A 419 -10.62 -0.19 -10.96
C THR A 419 -10.64 1.33 -10.71
N PRO A 420 -9.82 1.88 -9.80
CA PRO A 420 -9.83 3.32 -9.48
C PRO A 420 -9.24 4.25 -10.55
N VAL A 421 -8.54 3.74 -11.57
CA VAL A 421 -7.72 4.55 -12.51
C VAL A 421 -8.49 5.64 -13.27
N PHE A 422 -9.80 5.48 -13.51
CA PHE A 422 -10.60 6.47 -14.26
C PHE A 422 -11.85 6.96 -13.51
N MET A 423 -11.99 6.59 -12.24
CA MET A 423 -13.23 6.79 -11.49
C MET A 423 -12.92 6.98 -9.99
N PRO A 424 -13.15 8.17 -9.42
CA PRO A 424 -13.25 8.31 -7.97
C PRO A 424 -14.36 7.36 -7.48
N GLY A 425 -14.03 6.40 -6.61
CA GLY A 425 -14.95 5.39 -6.09
C GLY A 425 -14.88 4.00 -6.74
N GLY A 426 -14.20 3.84 -7.88
CA GLY A 426 -14.06 2.57 -8.58
C GLY A 426 -15.38 2.04 -9.19
N GLY A 427 -15.32 1.42 -10.37
CA GLY A 427 -16.51 0.79 -10.98
C GLY A 427 -17.07 -0.35 -10.12
N PRO A 428 -18.33 -0.77 -10.35
CA PRO A 428 -18.96 -1.77 -9.50
C PRO A 428 -18.30 -3.15 -9.62
N SER A 429 -18.11 -3.81 -8.48
CA SER A 429 -17.56 -5.16 -8.42
C SER A 429 -18.51 -6.17 -9.08
N ARG A 430 -17.98 -7.15 -9.82
CA ARG A 430 -18.77 -8.16 -10.54
C ARG A 430 -18.32 -9.56 -10.17
N MET A 431 -19.28 -10.42 -9.88
CA MET A 431 -19.07 -11.84 -9.63
C MET A 431 -19.14 -12.65 -10.92
N PHE A 432 -18.12 -13.48 -11.14
CA PHE A 432 -18.02 -14.41 -12.25
C PHE A 432 -17.91 -15.84 -11.74
N ILE A 433 -18.47 -16.77 -12.52
CA ILE A 433 -18.42 -18.20 -12.24
C ILE A 433 -17.79 -18.94 -13.40
N GLY A 434 -16.98 -19.94 -13.09
CA GLY A 434 -16.40 -20.86 -14.07
C GLY A 434 -16.67 -22.30 -13.66
N ARG A 435 -16.84 -23.18 -14.63
CA ARG A 435 -17.08 -24.61 -14.40
C ARG A 435 -16.16 -25.46 -15.29
N PRO A 436 -15.77 -26.67 -14.85
CA PRO A 436 -14.87 -27.53 -15.61
C PRO A 436 -15.48 -27.99 -16.94
N ASP A 437 -16.81 -28.13 -17.04
CA ASP A 437 -17.52 -28.59 -18.25
C ASP A 437 -17.34 -27.70 -19.47
N ASP A 438 -17.04 -26.41 -19.26
CA ASP A 438 -16.80 -25.41 -20.31
C ASP A 438 -15.40 -24.80 -20.19
N ASN A 439 -14.42 -25.63 -19.81
CA ASN A 439 -13.03 -25.22 -19.63
C ASN A 439 -12.87 -23.97 -18.76
N TRP A 440 -13.69 -23.89 -17.70
CA TRP A 440 -13.73 -22.79 -16.75
C TRP A 440 -13.96 -21.42 -17.38
N SER A 441 -14.73 -21.33 -18.47
CA SER A 441 -15.08 -20.05 -19.09
C SER A 441 -15.80 -19.12 -18.10
N ARG A 442 -15.54 -17.80 -18.19
CA ARG A 442 -16.23 -16.82 -17.33
C ARG A 442 -17.70 -16.68 -17.72
N ARG A 443 -18.59 -17.03 -16.81
CA ARG A 443 -20.04 -16.85 -16.88
C ARG A 443 -20.54 -15.89 -15.79
N GLY A 444 -21.79 -15.43 -15.92
CA GLY A 444 -22.41 -14.51 -14.97
C GLY A 444 -22.04 -13.04 -15.21
N GLY A 445 -21.45 -12.39 -14.20
CA GLY A 445 -21.23 -10.94 -14.16
C GLY A 445 -22.22 -10.21 -13.24
N ALA A 446 -22.75 -10.89 -12.23
CA ALA A 446 -23.68 -10.28 -11.28
C ALA A 446 -23.00 -9.14 -10.52
N MET A 447 -23.67 -8.00 -10.47
CA MET A 447 -23.14 -6.79 -9.86
C MET A 447 -23.34 -6.81 -8.35
N LEU A 448 -22.29 -6.44 -7.61
CA LEU A 448 -22.36 -6.24 -6.17
C LEU A 448 -22.74 -4.80 -5.87
N ARG A 449 -23.53 -4.63 -4.80
CA ARG A 449 -24.00 -3.31 -4.32
C ARG A 449 -23.04 -2.64 -3.36
N MET A 450 -21.92 -3.29 -3.05
CA MET A 450 -20.86 -2.79 -2.19
C MET A 450 -19.50 -3.24 -2.72
N SER A 451 -18.44 -2.66 -2.18
CA SER A 451 -17.07 -3.16 -2.35
C SER A 451 -16.78 -4.23 -1.30
N PRO A 452 -16.88 -5.54 -1.61
CA PRO A 452 -16.60 -6.58 -0.64
C PRO A 452 -15.11 -6.60 -0.31
N ARG A 453 -14.79 -6.90 0.95
CA ARG A 453 -13.43 -7.21 1.41
C ARG A 453 -13.20 -8.72 1.50
N SER A 454 -14.26 -9.50 1.69
CA SER A 454 -14.18 -10.97 1.76
C SER A 454 -15.37 -11.64 1.09
N ILE A 455 -15.14 -12.86 0.61
CA ILE A 455 -16.15 -13.72 -0.02
C ILE A 455 -16.05 -15.10 0.62
N PHE A 456 -17.20 -15.74 0.83
CA PHE A 456 -17.29 -17.05 1.47
C PHE A 456 -18.31 -17.94 0.78
N LEU A 457 -18.14 -19.25 0.99
CA LEU A 457 -19.20 -20.23 0.80
C LEU A 457 -19.72 -20.64 2.18
N SER A 458 -21.03 -20.52 2.37
CA SER A 458 -21.72 -21.09 3.53
C SER A 458 -21.64 -22.62 3.49
N PRO A 459 -21.75 -23.33 4.63
CA PRO A 459 -21.89 -24.79 4.66
C PRO A 459 -23.05 -25.31 3.83
N ASP A 460 -24.04 -24.49 3.46
CA ASP A 460 -25.15 -24.86 2.57
C ASP A 460 -24.83 -24.63 1.07
N GLY A 461 -23.69 -24.04 0.73
CA GLY A 461 -23.29 -23.70 -0.64
C GLY A 461 -23.88 -22.37 -1.15
N GLU A 462 -24.32 -21.50 -0.24
CA GLU A 462 -24.68 -20.12 -0.53
C GLU A 462 -23.44 -19.24 -0.64
N ILE A 463 -23.46 -18.26 -1.54
CA ILE A 463 -22.34 -17.33 -1.74
C ILE A 463 -22.61 -16.10 -0.88
N LEU A 464 -21.67 -15.80 0.02
CA LEU A 464 -21.70 -14.64 0.90
C LEU A 464 -20.56 -13.69 0.54
N ALA A 465 -20.81 -12.40 0.59
CA ALA A 465 -19.81 -11.36 0.42
C ALA A 465 -19.94 -10.39 1.59
N ALA A 466 -18.83 -10.09 2.28
CA ALA A 466 -18.80 -9.16 3.40
C ALA A 466 -17.91 -7.96 3.06
N GLY A 467 -18.35 -6.77 3.45
CA GLY A 467 -17.57 -5.54 3.34
C GLY A 467 -18.05 -4.53 4.37
N PRO A 468 -17.40 -3.36 4.49
CA PRO A 468 -17.78 -2.31 5.44
C PRO A 468 -19.26 -1.89 5.37
N ALA A 469 -19.87 -2.02 4.19
CA ALA A 469 -21.28 -1.67 3.95
C ALA A 469 -22.29 -2.70 4.48
N GLY A 470 -21.87 -3.95 4.75
CA GLY A 470 -22.79 -5.01 5.15
C GLY A 470 -22.36 -6.42 4.74
N LEU A 471 -23.20 -7.41 5.07
CA LEU A 471 -23.03 -8.81 4.70
C LEU A 471 -24.14 -9.16 3.71
N GLN A 472 -23.76 -9.49 2.48
CA GLN A 472 -24.73 -9.77 1.42
C GLN A 472 -24.65 -11.22 0.97
N ARG A 473 -25.81 -11.80 0.71
CA ARG A 473 -25.99 -13.13 0.13
C ARG A 473 -26.39 -13.02 -1.33
N PHE A 474 -25.84 -13.89 -2.16
CA PHE A 474 -26.25 -14.00 -3.54
C PHE A 474 -27.55 -14.82 -3.68
N THR A 475 -28.54 -14.27 -4.40
CA THR A 475 -29.81 -14.93 -4.72
C THR A 475 -30.03 -14.96 -6.24
N GLY A 476 -30.59 -16.06 -6.76
CA GLY A 476 -30.83 -16.26 -8.19
C GLY A 476 -29.83 -17.20 -8.87
N ASP A 477 -29.81 -17.18 -10.20
CA ASP A 477 -28.89 -17.97 -11.04
C ASP A 477 -27.59 -17.21 -11.34
N ALA A 478 -26.54 -17.59 -10.64
CA ALA A 478 -25.23 -16.98 -10.74
C ALA A 478 -24.55 -17.18 -12.11
N GLU A 479 -25.05 -18.09 -12.95
CA GLU A 479 -24.43 -18.47 -14.22
C GLU A 479 -25.03 -17.77 -15.44
N THR A 480 -26.29 -17.30 -15.33
CA THR A 480 -26.93 -16.58 -16.41
C THR A 480 -26.17 -15.28 -16.70
N PRO A 481 -25.68 -15.07 -17.94
CA PRO A 481 -24.91 -13.88 -18.27
C PRO A 481 -25.76 -12.62 -18.11
N GLN A 482 -25.32 -11.69 -17.26
CA GLN A 482 -25.93 -10.38 -17.19
C GLN A 482 -25.37 -9.53 -18.33
N ARG A 483 -26.01 -9.60 -19.50
CA ARG A 483 -25.59 -8.78 -20.64
C ARG A 483 -25.98 -7.33 -20.36
N PRO A 484 -25.02 -6.39 -20.33
CA PRO A 484 -25.35 -4.98 -20.35
C PRO A 484 -26.19 -4.66 -21.59
N PHE A 485 -27.39 -4.10 -21.41
CA PHE A 485 -28.23 -3.67 -22.51
C PHE A 485 -27.60 -2.42 -23.13
N ARG A 486 -26.92 -2.57 -24.26
CA ARG A 486 -26.28 -1.46 -24.98
C ARG A 486 -27.19 -0.93 -26.09
N VAL A 487 -27.50 0.36 -26.05
CA VAL A 487 -28.18 1.08 -27.12
C VAL A 487 -27.30 2.25 -27.56
N PHE A 488 -26.95 2.32 -28.86
CA PHE A 488 -26.04 3.33 -29.43
C PHE A 488 -24.68 3.47 -28.70
N GLY A 489 -24.13 2.37 -28.18
CA GLY A 489 -22.85 2.39 -27.45
C GLY A 489 -22.94 2.87 -25.99
N LEU A 490 -24.13 3.24 -25.52
CA LEU A 490 -24.41 3.56 -24.12
C LEU A 490 -24.93 2.33 -23.38
N ASP A 491 -24.37 2.05 -22.21
CA ASP A 491 -24.75 0.96 -21.33
C ASP A 491 -25.95 1.38 -20.46
N LEU A 492 -27.11 0.76 -20.67
CA LEU A 492 -28.38 1.08 -20.00
C LEU A 492 -28.75 0.04 -18.91
N GLY A 493 -27.77 -0.74 -18.45
CA GLY A 493 -27.93 -1.71 -17.37
C GLY A 493 -28.49 -3.07 -17.82
N SER A 494 -28.64 -3.98 -16.86
CA SER A 494 -29.13 -5.34 -17.10
C SER A 494 -30.67 -5.40 -16.99
N ARG A 495 -31.34 -6.13 -17.88
CA ARG A 495 -32.79 -6.42 -17.81
C ARG A 495 -33.10 -7.79 -17.19
N SER A 496 -32.09 -8.59 -16.86
CA SER A 496 -32.29 -9.97 -16.44
C SER A 496 -32.39 -10.10 -14.92
N ASP A 497 -33.43 -10.78 -14.44
CA ASP A 497 -33.60 -11.33 -13.07
C ASP A 497 -32.58 -12.45 -12.75
N ALA A 498 -31.43 -12.46 -13.43
CA ALA A 498 -30.44 -13.52 -13.41
C ALA A 498 -29.89 -13.75 -12.00
N GLY A 499 -29.75 -12.72 -11.17
CA GLY A 499 -29.43 -12.88 -9.76
C GLY A 499 -28.82 -11.62 -9.16
N ARG A 500 -28.97 -11.44 -7.85
CA ARG A 500 -28.59 -10.22 -7.15
C ARG A 500 -28.07 -10.53 -5.75
N PHE A 501 -27.18 -9.67 -5.28
CA PHE A 501 -26.80 -9.62 -3.88
C PHE A 501 -27.91 -8.91 -3.08
N VAL A 502 -28.35 -9.56 -2.02
CA VAL A 502 -29.35 -9.06 -1.06
C VAL A 502 -28.70 -9.08 0.31
N GLU A 503 -29.05 -8.10 1.15
CA GLU A 503 -28.55 -8.06 2.53
C GLU A 503 -28.94 -9.34 3.28
N ALA A 504 -27.98 -9.89 4.02
CA ALA A 504 -28.14 -11.11 4.81
C ALA A 504 -28.21 -10.82 6.32
N THR A 505 -28.07 -9.56 6.73
CA THR A 505 -28.24 -9.06 8.09
C THR A 505 -29.56 -8.28 8.23
N PRO A 506 -30.08 -8.10 9.46
CA PRO A 506 -31.25 -7.25 9.72
C PRO A 506 -31.00 -5.77 9.34
N ASP A 507 -32.06 -5.07 8.91
CA ASP A 507 -32.01 -3.67 8.40
C ASP A 507 -31.47 -2.63 9.40
N GLU A 508 -31.44 -2.93 10.70
CA GLU A 508 -31.03 -2.00 11.78
C GLU A 508 -29.54 -2.11 12.17
N MET A 509 -28.74 -2.91 11.47
CA MET A 509 -27.34 -3.11 11.85
C MET A 509 -26.45 -1.93 11.41
N PRO A 510 -25.61 -1.37 12.32
CA PRO A 510 -24.69 -0.31 11.95
C PRO A 510 -23.64 -0.81 10.96
N ARG A 511 -23.17 0.10 10.08
CA ARG A 511 -22.08 -0.20 9.15
C ARG A 511 -20.77 -0.38 9.89
N TRP A 512 -19.92 -1.23 9.33
CA TRP A 512 -18.61 -1.50 9.90
C TRP A 512 -17.59 -0.47 9.43
N LYS A 513 -16.77 0.01 10.37
CA LYS A 513 -15.66 0.91 10.10
C LYS A 513 -14.42 0.12 9.68
N SER A 514 -13.49 0.81 9.04
CA SER A 514 -12.12 0.27 8.82
C SER A 514 -11.26 0.54 10.05
N PRO A 515 -10.28 -0.32 10.40
CA PRO A 515 -9.93 -1.58 9.72
C PRO A 515 -11.06 -2.63 9.79
N PHE A 516 -11.27 -3.35 8.68
CA PHE A 516 -12.35 -4.34 8.53
C PHE A 516 -11.82 -5.64 7.95
N THR A 517 -12.18 -6.76 8.57
CA THR A 517 -12.01 -8.09 7.99
C THR A 517 -13.13 -9.01 8.46
N ALA A 518 -13.39 -10.07 7.70
CA ALA A 518 -14.34 -11.10 8.12
C ALA A 518 -13.79 -12.49 7.80
N THR A 519 -14.28 -13.48 8.52
CA THR A 519 -13.99 -14.89 8.27
C THR A 519 -15.24 -15.73 8.56
N ILE A 520 -15.28 -16.97 8.07
CA ILE A 520 -16.40 -17.88 8.30
C ILE A 520 -15.88 -19.17 8.93
N ASP A 521 -16.60 -19.66 9.93
CA ASP A 521 -16.47 -21.02 10.43
C ASP A 521 -17.15 -21.97 9.44
N GLN A 522 -16.37 -22.73 8.68
CA GLN A 522 -16.86 -23.66 7.66
C GLN A 522 -17.65 -24.85 8.23
N ASP A 523 -17.50 -25.16 9.51
CA ASP A 523 -18.23 -26.28 10.15
C ASP A 523 -19.60 -25.83 10.65
N ARG A 524 -19.68 -24.64 11.26
CA ARG A 524 -20.91 -24.12 11.90
C ARG A 524 -21.66 -23.09 11.05
N GLY A 525 -21.00 -22.51 10.05
CA GLY A 525 -21.54 -21.45 9.21
C GLY A 525 -21.64 -20.08 9.89
N HIS A 526 -21.01 -19.91 11.06
CA HIS A 526 -20.95 -18.62 11.76
C HIS A 526 -19.98 -17.68 11.03
N VAL A 527 -20.35 -16.41 10.89
CA VAL A 527 -19.48 -15.38 10.31
C VAL A 527 -18.93 -14.52 11.44
N VAL A 528 -17.62 -14.41 11.53
CA VAL A 528 -16.96 -13.50 12.48
C VAL A 528 -16.51 -12.26 11.73
N ILE A 529 -16.81 -11.09 12.29
CA ILE A 529 -16.47 -9.79 11.73
C ILE A 529 -15.56 -9.07 12.71
N TYR A 530 -14.47 -8.50 12.20
CA TYR A 530 -13.62 -7.55 12.90
C TYR A 530 -13.83 -6.18 12.29
N SER A 531 -14.16 -5.21 13.13
CA SER A 531 -14.32 -3.81 12.74
C SER A 531 -13.83 -2.91 13.86
N ASP A 532 -12.81 -2.09 13.57
CA ASP A 532 -12.33 -1.04 14.49
C ASP A 532 -12.08 -1.57 15.92
N GLY A 533 -11.25 -2.62 16.02
CA GLY A 533 -10.92 -3.28 17.30
C GLY A 533 -11.97 -4.25 17.84
N THR A 534 -13.19 -4.26 17.28
CA THR A 534 -14.31 -5.03 17.82
C THR A 534 -14.60 -6.29 16.99
N LEU A 535 -14.69 -7.45 17.65
CA LEU A 535 -15.13 -8.72 17.09
C LEU A 535 -16.62 -8.96 17.31
N SER A 536 -17.38 -9.11 16.24
CA SER A 536 -18.80 -9.47 16.27
C SER A 536 -19.05 -10.83 15.61
N LEU A 537 -19.71 -11.74 16.33
CA LEU A 537 -20.15 -13.03 15.81
C LEU A 537 -21.55 -12.90 15.20
N LEU A 538 -21.73 -13.40 13.98
CA LEU A 538 -23.02 -13.52 13.32
C LEU A 538 -23.41 -14.99 13.18
N THR A 539 -24.58 -15.34 13.69
CA THR A 539 -25.10 -16.71 13.70
C THR A 539 -26.16 -16.87 12.60
N PRO A 540 -26.10 -17.93 11.78
CA PRO A 540 -27.12 -18.19 10.79
C PRO A 540 -28.41 -18.69 11.46
N GLU A 541 -29.50 -17.95 11.29
CA GLU A 541 -30.86 -18.35 11.66
C GLU A 541 -31.71 -18.59 10.41
N LYS A 542 -32.47 -19.67 10.40
CA LYS A 542 -33.32 -20.04 9.26
C LYS A 542 -34.74 -19.55 9.49
N ASN A 543 -35.21 -18.62 8.66
CA ASN A 543 -36.57 -18.10 8.66
C ASN A 543 -37.23 -18.34 7.30
N ASP A 544 -38.35 -19.06 7.26
CA ASP A 544 -39.22 -19.25 6.07
C ASP A 544 -38.48 -19.31 4.71
N GLU A 545 -37.55 -20.27 4.57
CA GLU A 545 -36.68 -20.56 3.41
C GLU A 545 -35.40 -19.70 3.24
N GLN A 546 -35.12 -18.74 4.11
CA GLN A 546 -33.96 -17.85 4.02
C GLN A 546 -33.07 -17.92 5.27
N VAL A 547 -31.75 -17.89 5.09
CA VAL A 547 -30.78 -17.77 6.19
C VAL A 547 -30.52 -16.28 6.41
N ILE A 548 -30.80 -15.81 7.62
CA ILE A 548 -30.50 -14.45 8.08
C ILE A 548 -29.44 -14.57 9.18
N TYR A 549 -28.43 -13.72 9.12
CA TYR A 549 -27.33 -13.68 10.07
C TYR A 549 -27.65 -12.71 11.20
N THR A 550 -27.93 -13.24 12.39
CA THR A 550 -28.26 -12.45 13.58
C THR A 550 -27.02 -12.21 14.44
N PRO A 551 -26.91 -11.02 15.09
CA PRO A 551 -25.76 -10.72 15.95
C PRO A 551 -25.79 -11.59 17.23
N GLY A 552 -24.65 -12.19 17.54
CA GLY A 552 -24.41 -12.99 18.72
C GLY A 552 -23.42 -12.31 19.68
N ALA A 553 -22.37 -13.04 20.07
CA ALA A 553 -21.33 -12.52 20.95
C ALA A 553 -20.59 -11.32 20.31
N ASN A 554 -20.23 -10.34 21.13
CA ASN A 554 -19.43 -9.18 20.73
C ASN A 554 -18.29 -8.98 21.74
N ARG A 555 -17.10 -8.63 21.25
CA ARG A 555 -15.89 -8.50 22.07
C ARG A 555 -14.99 -7.40 21.52
N ASP A 556 -14.71 -6.40 22.35
CA ASP A 556 -13.67 -5.41 22.07
C ASP A 556 -12.29 -6.00 22.40
N LEU A 557 -11.34 -5.85 21.48
CA LEU A 557 -9.95 -6.27 21.62
C LEU A 557 -9.03 -5.15 22.12
N ASP A 558 -9.52 -3.92 22.29
CA ASP A 558 -8.72 -2.77 22.76
C ASP A 558 -7.49 -2.53 21.86
N THR A 559 -7.73 -2.44 20.55
CA THR A 559 -6.70 -2.19 19.54
C THR A 559 -7.30 -1.49 18.32
N ASP A 560 -6.51 -0.61 17.71
CA ASP A 560 -6.79 0.11 16.46
C ASP A 560 -6.09 -0.55 15.24
N GLU A 561 -5.34 -1.63 15.47
CA GLU A 561 -4.55 -2.31 14.45
C GLU A 561 -5.44 -3.03 13.41
N ALA A 562 -4.94 -3.14 12.19
CA ALA A 562 -5.58 -3.98 11.19
C ALA A 562 -5.41 -5.48 11.54
N ALA A 563 -6.37 -6.31 11.15
CA ALA A 563 -6.35 -7.73 11.48
C ALA A 563 -6.67 -8.62 10.27
N LEU A 564 -6.17 -9.86 10.32
CA LEU A 564 -6.63 -10.98 9.52
C LEU A 564 -7.20 -12.07 10.41
N MET A 565 -8.23 -12.76 9.94
CA MET A 565 -8.89 -13.80 10.73
C MET A 565 -8.94 -15.15 10.00
N ALA A 566 -8.72 -16.22 10.75
CA ALA A 566 -8.86 -17.59 10.28
C ALA A 566 -9.47 -18.47 11.37
N VAL A 567 -10.25 -19.47 10.98
CA VAL A 567 -10.86 -20.43 11.91
C VAL A 567 -10.31 -21.82 11.62
N ALA A 568 -9.88 -22.52 12.68
CA ALA A 568 -9.54 -23.93 12.66
C ALA A 568 -10.30 -24.64 13.77
N GLY A 569 -11.24 -25.52 13.42
CA GLY A 569 -12.09 -26.24 14.38
C GLY A 569 -12.96 -25.29 15.23
N ASN A 570 -12.62 -25.12 16.52
CA ASN A 570 -13.30 -24.18 17.43
C ASN A 570 -12.40 -23.01 17.89
N THR A 571 -11.32 -22.76 17.16
CA THR A 571 -10.34 -21.72 17.50
C THR A 571 -10.32 -20.68 16.39
N LEU A 572 -10.54 -19.43 16.78
CA LEU A 572 -10.41 -18.25 15.94
C LEU A 572 -9.01 -17.66 16.16
N LEU A 573 -8.26 -17.49 15.07
CA LEU A 573 -7.07 -16.67 15.03
C LEU A 573 -7.43 -15.25 14.61
N VAL A 574 -6.95 -14.27 15.36
CA VAL A 574 -6.92 -12.86 14.98
C VAL A 574 -5.46 -12.44 14.90
N ALA A 575 -4.93 -12.31 13.69
CA ALA A 575 -3.56 -11.93 13.41
C ALA A 575 -3.48 -10.42 13.14
N LEU A 576 -2.98 -9.64 14.11
CA LEU A 576 -2.86 -8.19 13.99
C LEU A 576 -1.68 -7.78 13.09
N SER A 577 -1.73 -6.57 12.53
CA SER A 577 -0.73 -6.01 11.62
C SER A 577 0.66 -5.91 12.21
N ASN A 578 0.77 -5.74 13.53
CA ASN A 578 2.03 -5.62 14.26
C ASN A 578 2.64 -6.95 14.72
N GLY A 579 2.02 -8.10 14.37
CA GLY A 579 2.50 -9.43 14.76
C GLY A 579 1.96 -9.96 16.09
N ASP A 580 1.14 -9.20 16.83
CA ASP A 580 0.41 -9.69 18.02
C ASP A 580 -0.77 -10.55 17.58
N TYR A 581 -0.66 -11.87 17.74
CA TYR A 581 -1.67 -12.82 17.29
C TYR A 581 -2.48 -13.32 18.48
N ARG A 582 -3.80 -13.31 18.36
CA ARG A 582 -4.70 -13.71 19.45
C ARG A 582 -5.50 -14.93 19.04
N LEU A 583 -5.49 -15.95 19.89
CA LEU A 583 -6.33 -17.12 19.74
C LEU A 583 -7.54 -16.99 20.67
N LEU A 584 -8.73 -17.09 20.10
CA LEU A 584 -10.00 -17.01 20.81
C LEU A 584 -10.85 -18.25 20.52
N ASP A 585 -11.88 -18.45 21.33
CA ASP A 585 -12.93 -19.40 20.97
C ASP A 585 -13.80 -18.84 19.84
N ALA A 586 -14.03 -19.63 18.80
CA ALA A 586 -14.79 -19.19 17.62
C ALA A 586 -16.28 -18.94 17.93
N THR A 587 -16.81 -19.50 19.03
CA THR A 587 -18.24 -19.37 19.40
C THR A 587 -18.50 -18.37 20.50
N THR A 588 -17.64 -18.29 21.52
CA THR A 588 -17.83 -17.36 22.65
C THR A 588 -17.03 -16.06 22.49
N LEU A 589 -16.05 -16.03 21.58
CA LEU A 589 -15.05 -14.96 21.47
C LEU A 589 -14.26 -14.72 22.76
N GLU A 590 -14.17 -15.73 23.63
CA GLU A 590 -13.32 -15.67 24.82
C GLU A 590 -11.85 -15.92 24.44
N PRO A 591 -10.91 -15.12 24.98
CA PRO A 591 -9.48 -15.28 24.70
C PRO A 591 -8.95 -16.59 25.30
N LYS A 592 -8.19 -17.34 24.49
CA LYS A 592 -7.48 -18.56 24.90
C LYS A 592 -6.02 -18.26 25.21
N THR A 593 -5.30 -17.68 24.24
CA THR A 593 -3.88 -17.34 24.37
C THR A 593 -3.48 -16.27 23.36
N THR A 594 -2.30 -15.70 23.57
CA THR A 594 -1.63 -14.78 22.64
C THR A 594 -0.36 -15.43 22.11
N LEU A 595 -0.02 -15.16 20.87
CA LEU A 595 1.13 -15.67 20.12
C LEU A 595 1.84 -14.50 19.44
N GLU A 596 3.12 -14.69 19.14
CA GLU A 596 3.85 -13.80 18.25
C GLU A 596 3.93 -14.44 16.86
N GLY A 597 3.78 -13.61 15.82
CA GLY A 597 3.93 -14.02 14.44
C GLY A 597 4.54 -12.92 13.58
N PRO A 598 4.60 -13.11 12.25
CA PRO A 598 5.18 -12.13 11.36
C PRO A 598 4.28 -10.89 11.24
N GLU A 599 4.90 -9.71 11.15
CA GLU A 599 4.22 -8.45 10.88
C GLU A 599 3.54 -8.46 9.49
N LYS A 600 2.50 -7.63 9.35
CA LYS A 600 1.71 -7.43 8.11
C LYS A 600 1.31 -8.77 7.48
N PRO A 601 0.52 -9.61 8.18
CA PRO A 601 -0.02 -10.83 7.60
C PRO A 601 -0.88 -10.47 6.38
N ARG A 602 -0.79 -11.23 5.29
CA ARG A 602 -1.56 -11.04 4.04
C ARG A 602 -2.61 -12.11 3.78
N TRP A 603 -2.40 -13.28 4.36
CA TRP A 603 -3.28 -14.44 4.21
C TRP A 603 -3.21 -15.29 5.47
N ALA A 604 -4.36 -15.84 5.88
CA ALA A 604 -4.43 -16.81 6.95
C ALA A 604 -5.53 -17.83 6.65
N ALA A 605 -5.31 -19.09 7.05
CA ALA A 605 -6.34 -20.13 6.96
C ALA A 605 -6.14 -21.19 8.05
N GLY A 606 -7.22 -21.86 8.43
CA GLY A 606 -7.18 -23.08 9.23
C GLY A 606 -7.17 -24.32 8.35
N SER A 607 -6.53 -25.39 8.82
CA SER A 607 -6.61 -26.70 8.18
C SER A 607 -8.00 -27.31 8.35
N PRO A 608 -8.50 -28.09 7.38
CA PRO A 608 -9.82 -28.73 7.46
C PRO A 608 -9.99 -29.68 8.65
N ASP A 609 -8.92 -30.30 9.15
CA ASP A 609 -8.95 -31.13 10.36
C ASP A 609 -8.99 -30.32 11.68
N GLY A 610 -8.94 -28.98 11.59
CA GLY A 610 -8.98 -28.06 12.72
C GLY A 610 -7.71 -28.04 13.57
N ARG A 611 -6.63 -28.69 13.12
CA ARG A 611 -5.39 -28.85 13.90
C ARG A 611 -4.38 -27.73 13.68
N PHE A 612 -4.31 -27.14 12.49
CA PHE A 612 -3.28 -26.18 12.12
C PHE A 612 -3.88 -24.84 11.72
N LEU A 613 -3.19 -23.77 12.06
CA LEU A 613 -3.44 -22.41 11.57
C LEU A 613 -2.20 -21.94 10.83
N ALA A 614 -2.35 -21.53 9.58
CA ALA A 614 -1.27 -21.00 8.77
C ALA A 614 -1.46 -19.51 8.53
N VAL A 615 -0.36 -18.75 8.59
CA VAL A 615 -0.33 -17.31 8.30
C VAL A 615 0.83 -17.03 7.35
N LEU A 616 0.57 -16.23 6.32
CA LEU A 616 1.57 -15.73 5.37
C LEU A 616 1.65 -14.22 5.51
N SER A 617 2.86 -13.66 5.60
CA SER A 617 3.09 -12.21 5.57
C SER A 617 3.34 -11.65 4.17
N HIS A 618 3.27 -10.33 4.04
CA HIS A 618 3.71 -9.64 2.83
C HIS A 618 5.22 -9.78 2.57
N THR A 619 6.02 -10.04 3.61
CA THR A 619 7.47 -10.29 3.55
C THR A 619 7.83 -11.75 3.23
N SER A 620 6.90 -12.51 2.65
CA SER A 620 7.07 -13.92 2.26
C SER A 620 7.45 -14.86 3.41
N SER A 621 7.16 -14.48 4.65
CA SER A 621 7.37 -15.31 5.84
C SER A 621 6.09 -16.07 6.18
N ALA A 622 6.18 -17.39 6.27
CA ALA A 622 5.04 -18.24 6.63
C ALA A 622 5.22 -18.85 8.02
N TRP A 623 4.15 -18.84 8.82
CA TRP A 623 4.10 -19.48 10.14
C TRP A 623 2.93 -20.44 10.18
N ILE A 624 3.15 -21.59 10.81
CA ILE A 624 2.13 -22.61 11.03
C ILE A 624 2.10 -22.91 12.52
N PHE A 625 0.92 -22.80 13.13
CA PHE A 625 0.70 -23.04 14.54
C PHE A 625 -0.14 -24.31 14.71
N ASP A 626 0.25 -25.17 15.64
CA ASP A 626 -0.59 -26.29 16.07
C ASP A 626 -1.58 -25.77 17.12
N VAL A 627 -2.87 -25.90 16.84
CA VAL A 627 -3.98 -25.39 17.67
C VAL A 627 -4.02 -26.08 19.04
N SER A 628 -3.50 -27.30 19.15
CA SER A 628 -3.60 -28.10 20.38
C SER A 628 -2.68 -27.61 21.51
N ASN A 629 -1.51 -27.09 21.17
CA ASN A 629 -0.54 -26.55 22.13
C ASN A 629 -0.31 -25.03 21.97
N GLY A 630 -0.77 -24.42 20.86
CA GLY A 630 -0.52 -23.02 20.54
C GLY A 630 0.92 -22.73 20.14
N GLU A 631 1.73 -23.74 19.80
CA GLU A 631 3.14 -23.53 19.43
C GLU A 631 3.32 -23.59 17.90
N PRO A 632 4.31 -22.87 17.35
CA PRO A 632 4.64 -23.00 15.94
C PRO A 632 5.19 -24.40 15.64
N VAL A 633 4.79 -24.98 14.51
CA VAL A 633 5.20 -26.32 14.05
C VAL A 633 6.70 -26.36 13.72
N SER A 634 7.29 -25.22 13.36
CA SER A 634 8.73 -25.02 13.15
C SER A 634 9.32 -24.04 14.17
N ASN A 635 10.62 -24.17 14.47
CA ASN A 635 11.38 -23.28 15.38
C ASN A 635 11.60 -21.84 14.82
N GLY A 636 10.71 -21.37 13.96
CA GLY A 636 10.77 -20.07 13.29
C GLY A 636 9.93 -20.04 12.01
N ALA A 637 9.93 -18.88 11.36
CA ALA A 637 9.27 -18.69 10.06
C ALA A 637 9.80 -19.70 9.03
N ILE A 638 8.89 -20.34 8.31
CA ILE A 638 9.24 -21.05 7.07
C ILE A 638 9.64 -19.96 6.07
N SER A 639 10.92 -20.00 5.67
CA SER A 639 11.54 -19.02 4.78
C SER A 639 11.94 -19.67 3.46
N GLY A 640 11.85 -18.88 2.41
CA GLY A 640 11.78 -19.25 0.99
C GLY A 640 10.82 -18.27 0.35
N ASP A 641 10.93 -17.94 -0.94
CA ASP A 641 10.05 -16.95 -1.60
C ASP A 641 8.59 -17.42 -1.68
N ILE A 642 7.91 -17.56 -0.54
CA ILE A 642 6.55 -18.07 -0.39
C ILE A 642 5.60 -16.92 -0.69
N HIS A 643 4.73 -17.16 -1.66
CA HIS A 643 3.86 -16.13 -2.20
C HIS A 643 2.38 -16.49 -2.12
N ALA A 644 2.06 -17.78 -1.97
CA ALA A 644 0.72 -18.26 -1.73
C ALA A 644 0.75 -19.52 -0.85
N MET A 645 -0.30 -19.71 -0.05
CA MET A 645 -0.53 -20.94 0.70
C MET A 645 -2.00 -21.36 0.58
N ALA A 646 -2.26 -22.65 0.71
CA ALA A 646 -3.60 -23.22 0.82
C ALA A 646 -3.56 -24.57 1.52
N PHE A 647 -4.62 -24.95 2.22
CA PHE A 647 -4.78 -26.32 2.71
C PHE A 647 -5.56 -27.16 1.70
N THR A 648 -5.16 -28.41 1.52
CA THR A 648 -5.97 -29.41 0.80
C THR A 648 -7.00 -30.05 1.72
N ASP A 649 -8.00 -30.72 1.14
CA ASP A 649 -9.02 -31.47 1.92
C ASP A 649 -8.41 -32.54 2.85
N SER A 650 -7.21 -33.03 2.51
CA SER A 650 -6.46 -33.99 3.32
C SER A 650 -5.66 -33.34 4.47
N SER A 651 -5.78 -32.02 4.64
CA SER A 651 -5.01 -31.20 5.59
C SER A 651 -3.49 -31.13 5.31
N SER A 652 -3.07 -31.47 4.09
CA SER A 652 -1.73 -31.13 3.57
C SER A 652 -1.67 -29.65 3.17
N LEU A 653 -0.46 -29.08 3.22
CA LEU A 653 -0.20 -27.67 2.92
C LEU A 653 0.38 -27.51 1.52
N LEU A 654 -0.32 -26.76 0.67
CA LEU A 654 0.20 -26.28 -0.60
C LEU A 654 0.92 -24.96 -0.39
N VAL A 655 2.14 -24.86 -0.93
CA VAL A 655 2.97 -23.66 -0.88
C VAL A 655 3.36 -23.29 -2.31
N GLY A 656 3.04 -22.06 -2.71
CA GLY A 656 3.37 -21.50 -4.01
C GLY A 656 4.48 -20.48 -3.92
N ASP A 657 5.38 -20.49 -4.88
CA ASP A 657 6.52 -19.57 -4.97
C ASP A 657 6.58 -18.85 -6.32
N LEU A 658 7.79 -18.54 -6.80
CA LEU A 658 8.06 -17.89 -8.07
C LEU A 658 7.89 -18.87 -9.25
N PHE A 659 7.82 -18.34 -10.48
CA PHE A 659 7.77 -19.14 -11.71
C PHE A 659 6.58 -20.13 -11.78
N MET A 660 5.48 -19.83 -11.10
CA MET A 660 4.30 -20.70 -11.01
C MET A 660 4.62 -22.10 -10.42
N ARG A 661 5.63 -22.22 -9.56
CA ARG A 661 5.90 -23.49 -8.88
C ARG A 661 5.07 -23.61 -7.60
N ALA A 662 4.45 -24.77 -7.42
CA ALA A 662 3.72 -25.13 -6.21
C ALA A 662 4.22 -26.48 -5.65
N THR A 663 4.30 -26.61 -4.34
CA THR A 663 4.72 -27.85 -3.67
C THR A 663 3.74 -28.18 -2.55
N GLU A 664 3.33 -29.44 -2.47
CA GLU A 664 2.47 -29.97 -1.43
C GLU A 664 3.31 -30.63 -0.33
N TYR A 665 3.07 -30.23 0.90
CA TYR A 665 3.78 -30.70 2.08
C TYR A 665 2.81 -31.35 3.06
N LYS A 666 3.21 -32.50 3.60
CA LYS A 666 2.54 -33.10 4.74
C LYS A 666 2.98 -32.43 6.03
N LEU A 667 2.03 -32.06 6.90
CA LEU A 667 2.31 -31.56 8.24
C LEU A 667 2.25 -32.69 9.29
N PRO A 668 3.05 -32.61 10.37
CA PRO A 668 3.98 -31.52 10.73
C PRO A 668 5.40 -31.67 10.12
N ASP A 669 5.73 -32.80 9.49
CA ASP A 669 7.12 -33.14 9.14
C ASP A 669 7.66 -32.40 7.88
N PHE A 670 6.81 -31.65 7.18
CA PHE A 670 7.12 -30.99 5.90
C PHE A 670 7.69 -31.95 4.85
N SER A 671 7.24 -33.20 4.82
CA SER A 671 7.61 -34.12 3.74
C SER A 671 6.85 -33.76 2.46
N VAL A 672 7.57 -33.64 1.35
CA VAL A 672 6.98 -33.34 0.03
C VAL A 672 6.12 -34.51 -0.43
N GLU A 673 4.83 -34.26 -0.67
CA GLU A 673 3.89 -35.24 -1.24
C GLU A 673 3.77 -35.08 -2.77
N ALA A 674 3.71 -33.84 -3.25
CA ALA A 674 3.64 -33.52 -4.68
C ALA A 674 4.40 -32.23 -5.00
N SER A 675 4.88 -32.12 -6.24
CA SER A 675 5.57 -30.93 -6.73
C SER A 675 5.12 -30.62 -8.15
N TYR A 676 4.72 -29.37 -8.37
CA TYR A 676 4.18 -28.82 -9.60
C TYR A 676 5.15 -27.74 -10.09
N ASP A 677 6.14 -28.15 -10.89
CA ASP A 677 7.26 -27.29 -11.32
C ASP A 677 7.29 -27.18 -12.86
N PRO A 678 6.76 -26.07 -13.44
CA PRO A 678 6.79 -25.88 -14.88
C PRO A 678 8.20 -25.53 -15.39
N PRO A 679 8.55 -25.86 -16.64
CA PRO A 679 9.82 -25.47 -17.22
C PRO A 679 9.94 -23.95 -17.36
N LEU A 680 11.11 -23.41 -17.01
CA LEU A 680 11.37 -21.98 -17.10
C LEU A 680 11.37 -21.48 -18.55
N SER A 681 10.77 -20.31 -18.77
CA SER A 681 10.86 -19.57 -20.04
C SER A 681 12.30 -19.14 -20.32
N THR A 682 12.62 -18.78 -21.57
CA THR A 682 13.95 -18.26 -21.93
C THR A 682 14.32 -17.03 -21.10
N LEU A 683 13.37 -16.11 -20.88
CA LEU A 683 13.59 -14.89 -20.12
C LEU A 683 13.77 -15.20 -18.62
N GLN A 684 12.99 -16.13 -18.07
CA GLN A 684 13.15 -16.61 -16.69
C GLN A 684 14.52 -17.28 -16.48
N ASN A 685 14.99 -18.07 -17.45
CA ASN A 685 16.33 -18.65 -17.42
C ASN A 685 17.42 -17.57 -17.43
N VAL A 686 17.31 -16.56 -18.29
CA VAL A 686 18.25 -15.42 -18.31
C VAL A 686 18.22 -14.65 -16.99
N TYR A 687 17.03 -14.42 -16.45
CA TYR A 687 16.85 -13.78 -15.15
C TYR A 687 17.58 -14.56 -14.04
N ARG A 688 17.27 -15.86 -13.92
CA ARG A 688 17.78 -16.72 -12.83
C ARG A 688 19.29 -16.98 -12.93
N TYR A 689 19.81 -17.23 -14.13
CA TYR A 689 21.20 -17.70 -14.31
C TYR A 689 22.19 -16.61 -14.74
N ALA A 690 21.72 -15.47 -15.26
CA ALA A 690 22.61 -14.38 -15.67
C ALA A 690 22.36 -13.11 -14.87
N LEU A 691 21.12 -12.59 -14.88
CA LEU A 691 20.82 -11.28 -14.31
C LEU A 691 20.90 -11.27 -12.79
N LEU A 692 20.29 -12.25 -12.11
CA LEU A 692 20.26 -12.32 -10.64
C LEU A 692 21.68 -12.49 -10.06
N PRO A 693 22.56 -13.38 -10.55
CA PRO A 693 23.95 -13.43 -10.10
C PRO A 693 24.72 -12.12 -10.32
N ILE A 694 24.56 -11.45 -11.46
CA ILE A 694 25.19 -10.16 -11.70
C ILE A 694 24.67 -9.13 -10.69
N TYR A 695 23.36 -9.03 -10.55
CA TYR A 695 22.72 -8.07 -9.65
C TYR A 695 23.08 -8.32 -8.18
N THR A 696 23.22 -9.57 -7.73
CA THR A 696 23.61 -9.87 -6.34
C THR A 696 25.00 -9.30 -5.99
N VAL A 697 25.95 -9.34 -6.92
CA VAL A 697 27.33 -8.85 -6.73
C VAL A 697 27.43 -7.33 -6.87
N PHE A 698 26.66 -6.73 -7.78
CA PHE A 698 26.74 -5.30 -8.05
C PHE A 698 26.17 -4.47 -6.88
N PRO A 699 26.82 -3.33 -6.55
CA PRO A 699 26.27 -2.39 -5.59
C PRO A 699 24.97 -1.79 -6.13
N LYS A 700 24.07 -1.42 -5.21
CA LYS A 700 22.71 -0.95 -5.49
C LYS A 700 22.51 0.44 -4.91
N PRO A 701 23.24 1.47 -5.38
CA PRO A 701 23.13 2.80 -4.79
C PRO A 701 21.76 3.46 -5.08
N GLY A 702 21.09 3.10 -6.18
CA GLY A 702 19.74 3.60 -6.50
C GLY A 702 18.67 3.12 -5.51
N GLU A 703 18.82 1.93 -4.95
CA GLU A 703 17.90 1.34 -3.97
C GLU A 703 18.06 1.89 -2.56
N LEU A 704 19.06 2.75 -2.29
CA LEU A 704 19.12 3.49 -1.03
C LEU A 704 17.91 4.43 -0.86
N ASN A 705 17.16 4.69 -1.94
CA ASN A 705 15.85 5.33 -1.85
C ASN A 705 14.82 4.53 -1.04
N ASN A 706 14.94 3.19 -0.98
CA ASN A 706 14.08 2.36 -0.13
C ASN A 706 14.33 2.67 1.35
N VAL A 707 15.60 2.85 1.72
CA VAL A 707 15.98 3.27 3.08
C VAL A 707 15.37 4.64 3.41
N ILE A 708 15.43 5.59 2.47
CA ILE A 708 14.81 6.92 2.65
C ILE A 708 13.29 6.77 2.80
N THR A 709 12.64 5.99 1.94
CA THR A 709 11.20 5.75 1.98
C THR A 709 10.77 5.17 3.32
N ARG A 710 11.51 4.18 3.83
CA ARG A 710 11.28 3.56 5.14
C ARG A 710 11.45 4.53 6.32
N LEU A 711 12.20 5.62 6.16
CA LEU A 711 12.34 6.65 7.21
C LEU A 711 11.12 7.58 7.29
N PHE A 712 10.30 7.66 6.24
CA PHE A 712 9.09 8.49 6.19
C PHE A 712 7.80 7.67 6.33
N GLN A 713 7.91 6.35 6.35
CA GLN A 713 6.79 5.42 6.48
C GLN A 713 7.01 4.52 7.69
N GLU A 714 6.01 4.41 8.55
CA GLU A 714 6.08 3.56 9.74
C GLU A 714 6.07 2.07 9.39
N ASP A 715 5.37 1.73 8.30
CA ASP A 715 5.23 0.37 7.79
C ASP A 715 6.45 -0.11 7.00
N SER A 716 6.72 -1.42 7.08
CA SER A 716 7.70 -2.13 6.24
C SER A 716 7.20 -2.40 4.82
N THR A 717 5.90 -2.21 4.58
CA THR A 717 5.21 -2.48 3.33
C THR A 717 4.30 -1.33 2.93
N VAL A 718 4.08 -1.17 1.62
CA VAL A 718 3.19 -0.14 1.07
C VAL A 718 2.16 -0.77 0.17
N ALA A 719 0.88 -0.48 0.42
CA ALA A 719 -0.19 -0.92 -0.46
C ALA A 719 -0.01 -0.34 -1.87
N MET A 720 -0.07 -1.20 -2.89
CA MET A 720 -0.06 -0.75 -4.29
C MET A 720 -1.31 0.05 -4.64
N SER A 721 -2.43 -0.21 -3.95
CA SER A 721 -3.69 0.49 -4.10
C SER A 721 -4.54 0.35 -2.84
N GLY A 722 -5.24 1.43 -2.46
CA GLY A 722 -6.09 1.45 -1.27
C GLY A 722 -5.38 1.95 -0.02
N ASN A 723 -5.86 1.52 1.15
CA ASN A 723 -5.29 1.86 2.45
C ASN A 723 -4.38 0.71 2.95
N ASN A 724 -3.29 1.03 3.66
CA ASN A 724 -2.37 0.05 4.26
C ASN A 724 -3.05 -0.86 5.29
N ASP A 725 -4.19 -0.41 5.86
CA ASP A 725 -4.99 -1.20 6.80
C ASP A 725 -5.76 -2.36 6.13
N ASP A 726 -5.87 -2.38 4.80
CA ASP A 726 -6.31 -3.59 4.10
C ASP A 726 -5.12 -4.54 3.93
N LEU A 727 -4.98 -5.44 4.89
CA LEU A 727 -3.95 -6.46 4.90
C LEU A 727 -4.05 -7.46 3.73
N GLN A 728 -5.25 -7.64 3.13
CA GLN A 728 -5.43 -8.49 1.94
C GLN A 728 -5.15 -7.76 0.62
N ALA A 729 -4.95 -6.43 0.65
CA ALA A 729 -4.49 -5.70 -0.51
C ALA A 729 -3.03 -6.08 -0.82
N ASP A 730 -2.64 -6.05 -2.10
CA ASP A 730 -1.25 -6.26 -2.44
C ASP A 730 -0.39 -5.11 -1.93
N GLN A 731 0.62 -5.48 -1.13
CA GLN A 731 1.61 -4.56 -0.60
C GLN A 731 3.00 -4.96 -1.09
N VAL A 732 3.86 -3.96 -1.28
CA VAL A 732 5.27 -4.13 -1.67
C VAL A 732 6.14 -3.92 -0.45
N GLU A 733 7.05 -4.86 -0.19
CA GLU A 733 8.05 -4.73 0.85
C GLU A 733 9.12 -3.69 0.49
N ILE A 734 9.46 -2.85 1.46
CA ILE A 734 10.56 -1.89 1.35
C ILE A 734 11.83 -2.56 1.89
N ASP A 735 12.57 -3.21 0.99
CA ASP A 735 13.87 -3.81 1.36
C ASP A 735 14.92 -2.72 1.61
N ILE A 736 15.37 -2.66 2.87
CA ILE A 736 16.45 -1.78 3.32
C ILE A 736 17.78 -2.51 3.54
N GLN A 737 17.77 -3.83 3.74
CA GLN A 737 18.97 -4.56 4.16
C GLN A 737 19.90 -4.83 2.97
N THR A 738 19.33 -5.31 1.86
CA THR A 738 20.09 -5.62 0.65
C THR A 738 20.89 -4.42 0.14
N PRO A 739 20.31 -3.22 -0.05
CA PRO A 739 21.08 -2.07 -0.50
C PRO A 739 22.14 -1.64 0.52
N LEU A 740 21.86 -1.67 1.83
CA LEU A 740 22.83 -1.27 2.85
C LEU A 740 24.05 -2.20 2.87
N VAL A 741 23.84 -3.52 2.91
CA VAL A 741 24.91 -4.51 3.00
C VAL A 741 25.74 -4.57 1.71
N SER A 742 25.06 -4.64 0.55
CA SER A 742 25.74 -4.72 -0.75
C SER A 742 26.63 -3.50 -1.01
N ASN A 743 26.11 -2.29 -0.73
CA ASN A 743 26.85 -1.05 -0.88
C ASN A 743 28.00 -0.93 0.14
N ALA A 744 27.81 -1.39 1.37
CA ALA A 744 28.85 -1.35 2.40
C ALA A 744 30.02 -2.27 2.06
N ILE A 745 29.72 -3.50 1.61
CA ILE A 745 30.75 -4.46 1.16
C ILE A 745 31.54 -3.86 -0.02
N PHE A 746 30.84 -3.31 -1.02
CA PHE A 746 31.49 -2.66 -2.16
C PHE A 746 32.42 -1.51 -1.74
N LEU A 747 31.93 -0.63 -0.86
CA LEU A 747 32.71 0.50 -0.34
C LEU A 747 33.99 0.03 0.35
N VAL A 748 33.89 -0.98 1.23
CA VAL A 748 35.03 -1.55 1.94
C VAL A 748 36.05 -2.14 0.96
N ILE A 749 35.58 -2.87 -0.06
CA ILE A 749 36.46 -3.47 -1.08
C ILE A 749 37.19 -2.39 -1.88
N VAL A 750 36.49 -1.37 -2.38
CA VAL A 750 37.10 -0.29 -3.18
C VAL A 750 38.13 0.48 -2.37
N LEU A 751 37.83 0.83 -1.13
CA LEU A 751 38.76 1.53 -0.24
C LEU A 751 39.98 0.65 0.11
N ALA A 752 39.77 -0.63 0.39
CA ALA A 752 40.86 -1.57 0.69
C ALA A 752 41.80 -1.75 -0.51
N LEU A 753 41.25 -1.97 -1.71
CA LEU A 753 42.03 -2.08 -2.94
C LEU A 753 42.79 -0.79 -3.26
N THR A 754 42.17 0.37 -3.07
CA THR A 754 42.83 1.66 -3.29
C THR A 754 43.95 1.88 -2.28
N CYS A 755 43.73 1.58 -1.01
CA CYS A 755 44.76 1.66 0.03
C CYS A 755 45.96 0.75 -0.28
N LEU A 756 45.71 -0.47 -0.78
CA LEU A 756 46.74 -1.43 -1.18
C LEU A 756 47.50 -0.96 -2.43
N TYR A 757 46.81 -0.34 -3.39
CA TYR A 757 47.44 0.25 -4.57
C TYR A 757 48.38 1.40 -4.18
N VAL A 758 47.90 2.31 -3.32
CA VAL A 758 48.67 3.46 -2.83
C VAL A 758 49.89 3.02 -2.00
N SER A 759 49.78 1.92 -1.25
CA SER A 759 50.90 1.43 -0.43
C SER A 759 52.03 0.81 -1.27
N ARG A 760 51.71 0.27 -2.46
CA ARG A 760 52.67 -0.42 -3.34
C ARG A 760 53.30 0.48 -4.40
N LYS A 761 52.62 1.55 -4.81
CA LYS A 761 53.10 2.42 -5.89
C LYS A 761 53.98 3.54 -5.33
N ASP A 762 55.17 3.72 -5.92
CA ASP A 762 55.98 4.91 -5.74
C ASP A 762 55.44 6.01 -6.65
N PHE A 763 55.11 7.16 -6.06
CA PHE A 763 54.39 8.24 -6.71
C PHE A 763 55.30 9.36 -7.19
#